data_AF-A0A671TWQ9-F1
#
_entry.id   AF-A0A671TWQ9-F1
#
_cell.length_a   1.000
_cell.length_b   1.000
_cell.length_c   1.000
_cell.angle_alpha   90.00
_cell.angle_beta   90.00
_cell.angle_gamma   90.00
#
_symmetry.space_group_name_H-M   'P 1'
#
loop_
_entity.id
_entity.type
_entity.pdbx_description
1 polymer ?
#
loop_
_entity_poly.entity_id
_entity_poly.type
_entity_poly.pdbx_seq_one_letter_code
_entity_poly.pdbx_strand_id
1 'polypeptide(L)'
;IMSGSKPDILWSPHHPDRYVICDSELGLYRIGPVGSAETKAGTLPLSEETAATLLAINSDTPYMKCVAWYPKHEPECLLAVGQANGRVVLTSLGQSHNSACKELVGKEFVPKHARQCNTLAWNPVDSNLLAAGLDKHRADFSVLIWDISSKFSPETSVAADKIRLSSVDLDSSTVVTKPLYELGQNDACLSLCWLLRDPKLLLAGMHRNLAIFDLRNTSQKTFVNTKAIQGVTVDPHFHDRVASFFEGQVAIWDLRKFEKPVLTLTEQPKPLTKVAWCPTRTGLLATLTRDSNIIRLYDMQHTPTPIGDETEPTIIERSVQPCESQIGSFAWHPSSQNRMVVVSAANRVMTDFTVFERISLAWSSTTSLMWACGRHLYDCVEDGAEGVESMIEKDIATKMRQRAQSRYGHDTVQVWRNHLLAGGNDPQLKSLWYDLVSHMKQCAEDMELKLQGNKQSVVYSGIKNIVKTSSGTTESRRCWSGSDRQTDVPRYLSEERCLALRLCGWISRGPDIDVEIFLRTLEQEREWERAAAVALFNLDIRRAIQILNKGATAEKGDLNLNVVAMALSGYTDEKSSLWREMCSSLRLQLKNPYLCVMFAFLTSEPGAYDGVLYESSVAVRDRVAFACMFLSDAQLPRYIDKLTNEMKEAGNLEGILLTGLTKDGVDLMESYVDRTGDVQTASFCMLKVHRHREIMTSWSYFVIRTRPSTKVFSCVRFHLCNHNLNKT
;
A
#
# COMPACT_ATOMS: atom_id res chain seq x y z
N ILE A 1 -12.80 -15.33 -48.19
CA ILE A 1 -12.67 -15.33 -46.71
C ILE A 1 -13.76 -14.41 -46.20
N MET A 2 -14.83 -14.97 -45.64
CA MET A 2 -16.01 -14.23 -45.20
C MET A 2 -15.58 -13.18 -44.17
N SER A 3 -15.83 -11.91 -44.44
CA SER A 3 -15.65 -10.84 -43.46
C SER A 3 -16.67 -11.06 -42.34
N GLY A 4 -16.27 -11.76 -41.28
CA GLY A 4 -17.07 -11.89 -40.07
C GLY A 4 -17.46 -10.50 -39.55
N SER A 5 -18.69 -10.38 -39.06
CA SER A 5 -19.12 -9.22 -38.30
C SER A 5 -18.15 -9.02 -37.13
N LYS A 6 -17.78 -7.76 -36.87
CA LYS A 6 -16.95 -7.43 -35.71
C LYS A 6 -17.90 -7.09 -34.56
N PRO A 7 -17.71 -7.67 -33.37
CA PRO A 7 -18.55 -7.36 -32.24
C PRO A 7 -18.39 -5.88 -31.86
N ASP A 8 -19.49 -5.20 -31.63
CA ASP A 8 -19.52 -3.87 -31.03
C ASP A 8 -20.26 -3.89 -29.69
N ILE A 9 -19.99 -2.90 -28.84
CA ILE A 9 -20.57 -2.79 -27.49
C ILE A 9 -21.11 -1.39 -27.28
N LEU A 10 -22.34 -1.31 -26.78
CA LEU A 10 -23.07 -0.08 -26.49
C LEU A 10 -23.69 -0.15 -25.10
N TRP A 11 -23.43 0.86 -24.26
CA TRP A 11 -24.08 0.99 -22.96
C TRP A 11 -25.49 1.53 -23.08
N SER A 12 -26.36 1.12 -22.17
CA SER A 12 -27.68 1.72 -22.05
C SER A 12 -27.54 3.20 -21.65
N PRO A 13 -28.28 4.12 -22.29
CA PRO A 13 -28.28 5.52 -21.90
C PRO A 13 -28.97 5.77 -20.54
N HIS A 14 -29.75 4.81 -20.02
CA HIS A 14 -30.55 4.96 -18.79
C HIS A 14 -30.11 4.07 -17.65
N HIS A 15 -29.63 2.87 -17.97
CA HIS A 15 -29.27 1.86 -17.00
C HIS A 15 -27.75 1.67 -16.99
N PRO A 16 -27.04 2.22 -15.99
CA PRO A 16 -25.57 2.17 -15.96
C PRO A 16 -25.03 0.75 -15.77
N ASP A 17 -25.89 -0.19 -15.37
CA ASP A 17 -25.60 -1.61 -15.20
C ASP A 17 -25.89 -2.44 -16.48
N ARG A 18 -26.38 -1.86 -17.58
CA ARG A 18 -26.78 -2.63 -18.77
C ARG A 18 -26.05 -2.19 -20.03
N TYR A 19 -25.70 -3.17 -20.86
CA TYR A 19 -25.11 -2.94 -22.17
C TYR A 19 -25.54 -4.01 -23.17
N VAL A 20 -25.41 -3.71 -24.46
CA VAL A 20 -25.71 -4.62 -25.56
C VAL A 20 -24.43 -4.92 -26.32
N ILE A 21 -24.23 -6.18 -26.67
CA ILE A 21 -23.22 -6.62 -27.62
C ILE A 21 -23.90 -6.89 -28.96
N CYS A 22 -23.37 -6.26 -30.00
CA CYS A 22 -23.86 -6.33 -31.37
C CYS A 22 -22.85 -7.09 -32.21
N ASP A 23 -23.16 -8.32 -32.62
CA ASP A 23 -22.33 -9.08 -33.56
C ASP A 23 -23.18 -9.69 -34.68
N SER A 24 -23.30 -11.03 -34.73
CA SER A 24 -24.29 -11.72 -35.58
C SER A 24 -25.70 -11.69 -34.98
N GLU A 25 -25.79 -11.43 -33.68
CA GLU A 25 -27.00 -11.34 -32.87
C GLU A 25 -26.86 -10.16 -31.89
N LEU A 26 -27.98 -9.74 -31.30
CA LEU A 26 -28.02 -8.73 -30.25
C LEU A 26 -28.17 -9.41 -28.89
N GLY A 27 -27.17 -9.29 -28.02
CA GLY A 27 -27.24 -9.78 -26.64
C GLY A 27 -27.31 -8.63 -25.64
N LEU A 28 -28.35 -8.60 -24.80
CA LEU A 28 -28.49 -7.66 -23.68
C LEU A 28 -27.91 -8.27 -22.41
N TYR A 29 -26.95 -7.58 -21.79
CA TYR A 29 -26.27 -8.02 -20.58
C TYR A 29 -26.46 -7.00 -19.45
N ARG A 30 -26.42 -7.51 -18.21
CA ARG A 30 -26.33 -6.72 -16.98
C ARG A 30 -25.00 -6.99 -16.27
N ILE A 31 -24.26 -5.97 -15.89
CA ILE A 31 -23.07 -6.07 -15.05
C ILE A 31 -23.43 -5.94 -13.56
N GLY A 32 -22.87 -6.80 -12.72
CA GLY A 32 -23.08 -6.78 -11.27
C GLY A 32 -21.95 -7.46 -10.51
N PRO A 33 -21.96 -7.41 -9.16
CA PRO A 33 -20.92 -8.05 -8.34
C PRO A 33 -21.03 -9.58 -8.40
N VAL A 34 -19.88 -10.26 -8.30
CA VAL A 34 -19.82 -11.73 -8.16
C VAL A 34 -20.51 -12.14 -6.86
N GLY A 35 -21.46 -13.09 -6.91
CA GLY A 35 -22.12 -13.64 -5.73
C GLY A 35 -23.37 -12.91 -5.25
N SER A 36 -23.95 -11.98 -6.03
CA SER A 36 -25.30 -11.49 -5.74
C SER A 36 -26.31 -12.66 -5.72
N ALA A 37 -27.28 -12.65 -4.79
CA ALA A 37 -28.13 -13.77 -4.37
C ALA A 37 -28.96 -14.51 -5.46
N GLU A 38 -28.86 -14.13 -6.73
CA GLU A 38 -29.48 -14.79 -7.87
C GLU A 38 -28.42 -15.07 -8.96
N THR A 39 -27.59 -16.11 -8.82
CA THR A 39 -26.80 -16.62 -9.95
C THR A 39 -27.73 -17.27 -10.96
N LYS A 40 -28.34 -16.43 -11.81
CA LYS A 40 -29.18 -16.85 -12.94
C LYS A 40 -28.33 -17.59 -13.99
N ALA A 41 -28.93 -18.57 -14.64
CA ALA A 41 -28.33 -19.28 -15.77
C ALA A 41 -27.87 -18.26 -16.85
N GLY A 42 -26.65 -18.43 -17.38
CA GLY A 42 -26.06 -17.50 -18.36
C GLY A 42 -25.25 -16.34 -17.78
N THR A 43 -24.79 -16.45 -16.52
CA THR A 43 -23.86 -15.48 -15.93
C THR A 43 -22.41 -15.83 -16.29
N LEU A 44 -21.66 -14.84 -16.79
CA LEU A 44 -20.27 -14.94 -17.24
C LEU A 44 -19.37 -14.07 -16.34
N PRO A 45 -18.27 -14.60 -15.78
CA PRO A 45 -17.34 -13.78 -15.00
C PRO A 45 -16.63 -12.76 -15.89
N LEU A 46 -16.51 -11.51 -15.43
CA LEU A 46 -15.81 -10.42 -16.14
C LEU A 46 -14.49 -10.04 -15.46
N SER A 47 -14.45 -10.10 -14.13
CA SER A 47 -13.29 -9.87 -13.27
C SER A 47 -13.45 -10.66 -11.96
N GLU A 48 -12.51 -10.55 -11.01
CA GLU A 48 -12.64 -11.16 -9.67
C GLU A 48 -13.85 -10.63 -8.89
N GLU A 49 -14.24 -9.37 -9.15
CA GLU A 49 -15.31 -8.69 -8.42
C GLU A 49 -16.63 -8.63 -9.19
N THR A 50 -16.62 -8.79 -10.53
CA THR A 50 -17.79 -8.51 -11.37
C THR A 50 -18.13 -9.61 -12.37
N ALA A 51 -19.41 -9.74 -12.69
CA ALA A 51 -19.95 -10.70 -13.65
C ALA A 51 -21.03 -10.06 -14.53
N ALA A 52 -21.20 -10.60 -15.74
CA ALA A 52 -22.23 -10.25 -16.70
C ALA A 52 -23.34 -11.30 -16.71
N THR A 53 -24.57 -10.92 -16.42
CA THR A 53 -25.75 -11.78 -16.58
C THR A 53 -26.45 -11.47 -17.90
N LEU A 54 -26.61 -12.48 -18.75
CA LEU A 54 -27.39 -12.37 -19.98
C LEU A 54 -28.89 -12.21 -19.65
N LEU A 55 -29.53 -11.18 -20.21
CA LEU A 55 -30.95 -10.88 -20.00
C LEU A 55 -31.84 -11.26 -21.18
N ALA A 56 -31.39 -11.03 -22.42
CA ALA A 56 -32.14 -11.29 -23.64
C ALA A 56 -31.21 -11.44 -24.86
N ILE A 57 -31.63 -12.22 -25.85
CA ILE A 57 -30.97 -12.36 -27.16
C ILE A 57 -32.01 -12.11 -28.26
N ASN A 58 -31.63 -11.39 -29.31
CA ASN A 58 -32.39 -11.30 -30.55
C ASN A 58 -31.52 -11.70 -31.75
N SER A 59 -31.94 -12.77 -32.44
CA SER A 59 -31.31 -13.33 -33.64
C SER A 59 -32.06 -13.01 -34.94
N ASP A 60 -33.19 -12.32 -34.87
CA ASP A 60 -34.14 -12.15 -35.97
C ASP A 60 -33.76 -11.02 -36.95
N THR A 61 -32.59 -10.40 -36.74
CA THR A 61 -32.07 -9.28 -37.53
C THR A 61 -30.80 -9.67 -38.30
N PRO A 62 -30.92 -10.47 -39.39
CA PRO A 62 -29.75 -10.91 -40.14
C PRO A 62 -29.07 -9.73 -40.87
N TYR A 63 -27.77 -9.88 -41.12
CA TYR A 63 -26.94 -8.91 -41.86
C TYR A 63 -26.87 -7.51 -41.24
N MET A 64 -26.88 -7.43 -39.90
CA MET A 64 -26.66 -6.21 -39.14
C MET A 64 -25.31 -5.57 -39.47
N LYS A 65 -25.30 -4.23 -39.60
CA LYS A 65 -24.12 -3.41 -39.91
C LYS A 65 -23.84 -2.35 -38.86
N CYS A 66 -24.89 -1.72 -38.34
CA CYS A 66 -24.80 -0.70 -37.32
C CYS A 66 -26.04 -0.73 -36.43
N VAL A 67 -25.89 -0.24 -35.20
CA VAL A 67 -26.95 -0.22 -34.19
C VAL A 67 -26.94 1.12 -33.48
N ALA A 68 -28.10 1.64 -33.14
CA ALA A 68 -28.24 2.81 -32.29
C ALA A 68 -29.30 2.57 -31.21
N TRP A 69 -28.94 2.86 -29.95
CA TRP A 69 -29.85 2.72 -28.82
C TRP A 69 -30.78 3.93 -28.72
N TYR A 70 -32.06 3.68 -28.49
CA TYR A 70 -33.04 4.72 -28.25
C TYR A 70 -32.74 5.56 -26.99
N PRO A 71 -32.73 6.91 -27.09
CA PRO A 71 -32.22 7.77 -26.03
C PRO A 71 -33.22 8.05 -24.89
N LYS A 72 -34.50 7.64 -24.95
CA LYS A 72 -35.46 7.79 -23.84
C LYS A 72 -35.71 6.49 -23.09
N HIS A 73 -36.17 6.60 -21.84
CA HIS A 73 -36.39 5.45 -20.96
C HIS A 73 -37.49 4.51 -21.46
N GLU A 74 -38.53 5.07 -22.09
CA GLU A 74 -39.62 4.30 -22.71
C GLU A 74 -39.74 4.59 -24.21
N PRO A 75 -39.79 3.56 -25.08
CA PRO A 75 -39.84 2.13 -24.75
C PRO A 75 -38.50 1.56 -24.26
N GLU A 76 -38.57 0.64 -23.28
CA GLU A 76 -37.37 0.05 -22.68
C GLU A 76 -36.57 -0.78 -23.70
N CYS A 77 -35.24 -0.60 -23.71
CA CYS A 77 -34.31 -1.34 -24.57
C CYS A 77 -34.68 -1.37 -26.07
N LEU A 78 -35.28 -0.30 -26.58
CA LEU A 78 -35.52 -0.12 -28.02
C LEU A 78 -34.19 0.18 -28.75
N LEU A 79 -33.95 -0.53 -29.83
CA LEU A 79 -32.76 -0.45 -30.68
C LEU A 79 -33.18 -0.25 -32.13
N ALA A 80 -32.43 0.57 -32.86
CA ALA A 80 -32.50 0.65 -34.31
C ALA A 80 -31.34 -0.15 -34.92
N VAL A 81 -31.64 -1.03 -35.86
CA VAL A 81 -30.67 -1.92 -36.52
C VAL A 81 -30.60 -1.61 -38.00
N GLY A 82 -29.44 -1.18 -38.48
CA GLY A 82 -29.17 -0.91 -39.89
C GLY A 82 -28.61 -2.16 -40.58
N GLN A 83 -29.18 -2.51 -41.73
CA GLN A 83 -28.84 -3.72 -42.48
C GLN A 83 -27.99 -3.45 -43.72
N ALA A 84 -27.38 -4.50 -44.26
CA ALA A 84 -26.57 -4.45 -45.50
C ALA A 84 -27.33 -3.99 -46.76
N ASN A 85 -28.66 -4.11 -46.77
CA ASN A 85 -29.53 -3.64 -47.86
C ASN A 85 -30.00 -2.19 -47.65
N GLY A 86 -29.65 -1.54 -46.54
CA GLY A 86 -30.00 -0.16 -46.23
C GLY A 86 -31.26 0.00 -45.40
N ARG A 87 -32.00 -1.08 -45.16
CA ARG A 87 -33.17 -1.05 -44.28
C ARG A 87 -32.74 -0.79 -42.84
N VAL A 88 -33.58 -0.07 -42.13
CA VAL A 88 -33.44 0.15 -40.69
C VAL A 88 -34.65 -0.44 -40.00
N VAL A 89 -34.43 -1.37 -39.07
CA VAL A 89 -35.51 -2.06 -38.35
C VAL A 89 -35.45 -1.70 -36.87
N LEU A 90 -36.59 -1.40 -36.27
CA LEU A 90 -36.69 -1.20 -34.83
C LEU A 90 -36.95 -2.54 -34.14
N THR A 91 -36.15 -2.85 -33.12
CA THR A 91 -36.29 -4.05 -32.29
C THR A 91 -36.19 -3.68 -30.81
N SER A 92 -36.76 -4.49 -29.93
CA SER A 92 -36.63 -4.30 -28.48
C SER A 92 -36.09 -5.57 -27.82
N LEU A 93 -35.22 -5.39 -26.83
CA LEU A 93 -34.74 -6.44 -25.92
C LEU A 93 -35.35 -6.32 -24.51
N GLY A 94 -36.32 -5.41 -24.34
CA GLY A 94 -36.98 -5.14 -23.06
C GLY A 94 -38.09 -6.14 -22.77
N GLN A 95 -38.42 -6.30 -21.49
CA GLN A 95 -39.54 -7.15 -21.04
C GLN A 95 -40.87 -6.37 -20.93
N SER A 96 -40.84 -5.06 -21.18
CA SER A 96 -42.01 -4.19 -21.08
C SER A 96 -42.97 -4.34 -22.26
N HIS A 97 -44.21 -4.75 -21.98
CA HIS A 97 -45.29 -4.90 -22.95
C HIS A 97 -46.13 -3.61 -23.14
N ASN A 98 -45.52 -2.43 -23.02
CA ASN A 98 -46.21 -1.15 -23.24
C ASN A 98 -46.75 -1.06 -24.69
N SER A 99 -47.93 -0.45 -24.89
CA SER A 99 -48.57 -0.30 -26.21
C SER A 99 -47.68 0.47 -27.20
N ALA A 100 -46.98 1.50 -26.74
CA ALA A 100 -46.01 2.24 -27.55
C ALA A 100 -44.83 1.38 -28.04
N CYS A 101 -44.42 0.36 -27.27
CA CYS A 101 -43.39 -0.60 -27.67
C CYS A 101 -43.90 -1.50 -28.81
N LYS A 102 -45.16 -1.96 -28.70
CA LYS A 102 -45.79 -2.81 -29.73
C LYS A 102 -45.99 -2.10 -31.07
N GLU A 103 -46.23 -0.79 -31.06
CA GLU A 103 -46.35 -0.02 -32.31
C GLU A 103 -45.01 0.21 -33.00
N LEU A 104 -43.91 0.33 -32.24
CA LEU A 104 -42.60 0.68 -32.78
C LEU A 104 -41.75 -0.54 -33.14
N VAL A 105 -41.82 -1.63 -32.38
CA VAL A 105 -41.06 -2.85 -32.65
C VAL A 105 -41.54 -3.49 -33.96
N GLY A 106 -40.61 -3.84 -34.83
CA GLY A 106 -40.88 -4.38 -36.16
C GLY A 106 -41.12 -3.32 -37.24
N LYS A 107 -41.13 -2.02 -36.91
CA LYS A 107 -41.17 -0.98 -37.94
C LYS A 107 -39.89 -1.02 -38.79
N GLU A 108 -40.07 -0.96 -40.11
CA GLU A 108 -38.99 -0.93 -41.09
C GLU A 108 -38.95 0.43 -41.80
N PHE A 109 -37.78 1.06 -41.88
CA PHE A 109 -37.51 2.22 -42.72
C PHE A 109 -36.68 1.78 -43.91
N VAL A 110 -37.24 1.94 -45.11
CA VAL A 110 -36.69 1.38 -46.34
C VAL A 110 -36.27 2.51 -47.27
N PRO A 111 -34.97 2.65 -47.60
CA PRO A 111 -34.51 3.65 -48.56
C PRO A 111 -34.98 3.30 -49.98
N LYS A 112 -35.08 4.31 -50.84
CA LYS A 112 -35.52 4.17 -52.24
C LYS A 112 -34.67 3.16 -53.04
N HIS A 113 -33.36 3.11 -52.78
CA HIS A 113 -32.45 2.15 -53.43
C HIS A 113 -31.69 1.36 -52.37
N ALA A 114 -31.68 0.03 -52.52
CA ALA A 114 -30.99 -0.87 -51.60
C ALA A 114 -29.46 -0.69 -51.66
N ARG A 115 -28.85 -0.38 -50.52
CA ARG A 115 -27.40 -0.11 -50.35
C ARG A 115 -27.04 -0.14 -48.88
N GLN A 116 -25.79 -0.43 -48.51
CA GLN A 116 -25.42 -0.62 -47.10
C GLN A 116 -25.75 0.58 -46.20
N CYS A 117 -26.32 0.30 -45.03
CA CYS A 117 -26.40 1.26 -43.93
C CYS A 117 -25.12 1.18 -43.09
N ASN A 118 -24.30 2.23 -43.14
CA ASN A 118 -22.99 2.29 -42.50
C ASN A 118 -23.07 2.75 -41.04
N THR A 119 -24.03 3.61 -40.71
CA THR A 119 -24.11 4.25 -39.40
C THR A 119 -25.54 4.69 -39.09
N LEU A 120 -25.89 4.68 -37.81
CA LEU A 120 -27.17 5.14 -37.29
C LEU A 120 -26.93 6.07 -36.11
N ALA A 121 -27.73 7.12 -36.00
CA ALA A 121 -27.69 8.04 -34.87
C ALA A 121 -29.10 8.53 -34.51
N TRP A 122 -29.54 8.23 -33.28
CA TRP A 122 -30.74 8.84 -32.72
C TRP A 122 -30.45 10.25 -32.27
N ASN A 123 -31.40 11.15 -32.50
CA ASN A 123 -31.31 12.48 -31.93
C ASN A 123 -31.54 12.41 -30.41
N PRO A 124 -30.61 12.90 -29.58
CA PRO A 124 -30.68 12.75 -28.12
C PRO A 124 -31.81 13.57 -27.49
N VAL A 125 -32.27 14.65 -28.13
CA VAL A 125 -33.32 15.54 -27.62
C VAL A 125 -34.65 15.23 -28.32
N ASP A 126 -34.66 15.37 -29.64
CA ASP A 126 -35.83 15.07 -30.49
C ASP A 126 -35.86 13.58 -30.80
N SER A 127 -36.11 12.77 -29.77
CA SER A 127 -36.00 11.31 -29.84
C SER A 127 -36.87 10.64 -30.90
N ASN A 128 -37.70 11.34 -31.66
CA ASN A 128 -38.42 10.76 -32.79
C ASN A 128 -37.56 10.68 -34.06
N LEU A 129 -36.46 11.44 -34.12
CA LEU A 129 -35.61 11.55 -35.29
C LEU A 129 -34.48 10.51 -35.26
N LEU A 130 -34.43 9.69 -36.30
CA LEU A 130 -33.42 8.67 -36.50
C LEU A 130 -32.67 8.93 -37.82
N ALA A 131 -31.39 9.26 -37.74
CA ALA A 131 -30.55 9.46 -38.90
C ALA A 131 -29.86 8.16 -39.33
N ALA A 132 -29.85 7.88 -40.64
CA ALA A 132 -29.19 6.76 -41.27
C ALA A 132 -28.20 7.25 -42.33
N GLY A 133 -26.95 6.79 -42.24
CA GLY A 133 -25.90 7.05 -43.21
C GLY A 133 -25.70 5.83 -44.11
N LEU A 134 -25.81 6.05 -45.41
CA LEU A 134 -25.85 5.02 -46.44
C LEU A 134 -24.64 5.11 -47.38
N ASP A 135 -24.39 4.04 -48.12
CA ASP A 135 -23.44 4.04 -49.23
C ASP A 135 -23.84 4.99 -50.36
N LYS A 136 -22.86 5.30 -51.22
CA LYS A 136 -23.02 6.19 -52.36
C LYS A 136 -24.01 5.61 -53.37
N HIS A 137 -24.94 6.45 -53.82
CA HIS A 137 -25.76 6.21 -54.99
C HIS A 137 -25.74 7.44 -55.90
N ARG A 138 -25.71 7.25 -57.22
CA ARG A 138 -25.50 8.35 -58.21
C ARG A 138 -26.69 9.30 -58.39
N ALA A 139 -27.85 8.92 -57.88
CA ALA A 139 -29.10 9.66 -58.08
C ALA A 139 -29.94 9.74 -56.79
N ASP A 140 -29.29 9.59 -55.63
CA ASP A 140 -29.96 9.54 -54.34
C ASP A 140 -29.08 10.14 -53.23
N PHE A 141 -29.68 10.40 -52.08
CA PHE A 141 -29.05 11.01 -50.91
C PHE A 141 -28.50 9.95 -49.97
N SER A 142 -27.32 10.15 -49.38
CA SER A 142 -26.72 9.17 -48.48
C SER A 142 -27.04 9.37 -47.01
N VAL A 143 -27.65 10.48 -46.62
CA VAL A 143 -28.09 10.72 -45.25
C VAL A 143 -29.59 10.88 -45.25
N LEU A 144 -30.28 9.92 -44.64
CA LEU A 144 -31.74 9.90 -44.53
C LEU A 144 -32.14 10.06 -43.06
N ILE A 145 -33.04 10.99 -42.77
CA ILE A 145 -33.57 11.18 -41.41
C ILE A 145 -35.02 10.76 -41.40
N TRP A 146 -35.34 9.81 -40.54
CA TRP A 146 -36.67 9.23 -40.38
C TRP A 146 -37.32 9.77 -39.12
N ASP A 147 -38.64 9.93 -39.17
CA ASP A 147 -39.47 10.09 -37.98
C ASP A 147 -40.07 8.73 -37.61
N ILE A 148 -39.70 8.20 -36.45
CA ILE A 148 -40.18 6.89 -35.99
C ILE A 148 -41.69 6.86 -35.67
N SER A 149 -42.28 8.03 -35.44
CA SER A 149 -43.69 8.21 -35.17
C SER A 149 -44.51 8.37 -36.45
N SER A 150 -43.85 8.52 -37.61
CA SER A 150 -44.52 8.65 -38.90
C SER A 150 -45.47 7.48 -39.12
N LYS A 151 -46.72 7.81 -39.45
CA LYS A 151 -47.71 6.86 -39.92
C LYS A 151 -47.56 6.68 -41.42
N PHE A 152 -47.88 5.48 -41.89
CA PHE A 152 -47.80 5.06 -43.29
C PHE A 152 -48.44 6.08 -44.26
N SER A 153 -47.85 6.25 -45.45
CA SER A 153 -48.42 6.97 -46.59
C SER A 153 -48.55 6.01 -47.77
N PRO A 154 -49.77 5.64 -48.20
CA PRO A 154 -49.95 4.95 -49.48
C PRO A 154 -49.83 5.93 -50.65
N GLU A 155 -49.45 5.38 -51.81
CA GLU A 155 -49.39 5.97 -53.18
C GLU A 155 -48.03 6.60 -53.59
N THR A 156 -47.45 6.36 -54.79
CA THR A 156 -47.93 5.82 -56.08
C THR A 156 -46.78 5.16 -56.91
N SER A 157 -47.08 4.02 -57.56
CA SER A 157 -46.45 3.31 -58.72
C SER A 157 -45.02 3.62 -59.22
N VAL A 158 -44.18 2.59 -59.41
CA VAL A 158 -43.78 2.05 -60.74
C VAL A 158 -43.33 0.55 -60.65
N ALA A 159 -43.87 -0.24 -61.58
CA ALA A 159 -43.43 -1.55 -62.12
C ALA A 159 -43.26 -2.75 -61.17
N ALA A 160 -44.29 -3.59 -61.19
CA ALA A 160 -44.21 -5.00 -60.85
C ALA A 160 -43.22 -5.75 -61.75
N ASP A 161 -42.29 -6.49 -61.16
CA ASP A 161 -41.87 -7.76 -61.73
C ASP A 161 -41.63 -8.82 -60.64
N LYS A 162 -42.45 -9.86 -60.75
CA LYS A 162 -42.53 -11.17 -60.09
C LYS A 162 -41.44 -11.56 -59.08
N ILE A 163 -41.84 -11.62 -57.81
CA ILE A 163 -41.41 -12.69 -56.89
C ILE A 163 -42.67 -13.26 -56.23
N ARG A 164 -42.93 -14.55 -56.47
CA ARG A 164 -44.00 -15.32 -55.81
C ARG A 164 -43.69 -15.42 -54.31
N LEU A 165 -44.52 -14.83 -53.47
CA LEU A 165 -44.58 -15.13 -52.05
C LEU A 165 -45.96 -15.71 -51.73
N SER A 166 -45.90 -16.86 -51.06
CA SER A 166 -47.00 -17.57 -50.45
C SER A 166 -47.74 -16.71 -49.43
N SER A 167 -49.07 -16.81 -49.47
CA SER A 167 -50.03 -16.23 -48.55
C SER A 167 -49.80 -16.60 -47.10
N VAL A 168 -49.41 -15.62 -46.28
CA VAL A 168 -49.83 -15.48 -44.88
C VAL A 168 -50.03 -13.98 -44.63
N ASP A 169 -51.25 -13.59 -44.29
CA ASP A 169 -51.64 -12.24 -43.90
C ASP A 169 -50.83 -11.76 -42.69
N LEU A 170 -50.06 -10.66 -42.83
CA LEU A 170 -49.57 -9.85 -41.72
C LEU A 170 -49.26 -8.40 -42.17
N ASP A 171 -50.12 -7.48 -41.73
CA ASP A 171 -50.02 -6.01 -41.64
C ASP A 171 -48.96 -5.26 -42.47
N SER A 172 -49.41 -4.66 -43.58
CA SER A 172 -48.69 -3.69 -44.41
C SER A 172 -48.44 -2.31 -43.74
N SER A 173 -48.66 -2.19 -42.42
CA SER A 173 -48.68 -0.91 -41.68
C SER A 173 -47.34 -0.52 -41.04
N THR A 174 -46.32 -1.38 -41.09
CA THR A 174 -45.04 -1.21 -40.37
C THR A 174 -43.90 -0.63 -41.21
N VAL A 175 -44.07 -0.49 -42.53
CA VAL A 175 -43.01 -0.06 -43.45
C VAL A 175 -43.12 1.42 -43.82
N VAL A 176 -42.04 2.18 -43.64
CA VAL A 176 -41.92 3.60 -43.98
C VAL A 176 -40.88 3.79 -45.08
N THR A 177 -41.27 4.41 -46.19
CA THR A 177 -40.41 4.56 -47.38
C THR A 177 -40.02 6.02 -47.69
N LYS A 178 -40.73 6.99 -47.10
CA LYS A 178 -40.47 8.42 -47.29
C LYS A 178 -39.72 9.01 -46.07
N PRO A 179 -38.45 9.40 -46.20
CA PRO A 179 -37.72 10.06 -45.12
C PRO A 179 -38.23 11.49 -44.91
N LEU A 180 -38.02 12.01 -43.70
CA LEU A 180 -38.35 13.39 -43.34
C LEU A 180 -37.34 14.38 -43.95
N TYR A 181 -36.06 14.01 -43.97
CA TYR A 181 -35.00 14.78 -44.60
C TYR A 181 -34.08 13.88 -45.43
N GLU A 182 -33.66 14.40 -46.57
CA GLU A 182 -32.72 13.77 -47.50
C GLU A 182 -31.52 14.71 -47.69
N LEU A 183 -30.33 14.26 -47.27
CA LEU A 183 -29.12 15.08 -47.22
C LEU A 183 -27.93 14.35 -47.84
N GLY A 184 -26.94 15.11 -48.33
CA GLY A 184 -25.71 14.54 -48.88
C GLY A 184 -25.92 13.78 -50.19
N GLN A 185 -26.21 14.53 -51.27
CA GLN A 185 -26.42 13.96 -52.60
C GLN A 185 -25.09 13.45 -53.20
N ASN A 186 -25.11 12.31 -53.88
CA ASN A 186 -23.99 11.75 -54.68
C ASN A 186 -22.71 11.35 -53.93
N ASP A 187 -22.70 11.43 -52.61
CA ASP A 187 -21.60 11.00 -51.75
C ASP A 187 -22.00 9.77 -50.92
N ALA A 188 -21.03 9.11 -50.28
CA ALA A 188 -21.31 8.10 -49.26
C ALA A 188 -21.23 8.76 -47.88
N CYS A 189 -22.06 8.32 -46.94
CA CYS A 189 -21.95 8.67 -45.53
C CYS A 189 -21.43 7.47 -44.74
N LEU A 190 -20.31 7.65 -44.06
CA LEU A 190 -19.63 6.59 -43.30
C LEU A 190 -19.85 6.70 -41.79
N SER A 191 -20.15 7.89 -41.29
CA SER A 191 -20.30 8.15 -39.86
C SER A 191 -21.21 9.35 -39.59
N LEU A 192 -21.98 9.29 -38.50
CA LEU A 192 -22.96 10.32 -38.11
C LEU A 192 -22.89 10.59 -36.60
N CYS A 193 -23.08 11.84 -36.22
CA CYS A 193 -23.27 12.23 -34.83
C CYS A 193 -24.11 13.51 -34.71
N TRP A 194 -25.10 13.52 -33.82
CA TRP A 194 -25.85 14.73 -33.50
C TRP A 194 -25.04 15.63 -32.57
N LEU A 195 -25.06 16.94 -32.81
CA LEU A 195 -24.33 17.88 -31.97
C LEU A 195 -25.12 18.19 -30.69
N LEU A 196 -24.51 17.97 -29.54
CA LEU A 196 -25.15 18.17 -28.23
C LEU A 196 -25.52 19.64 -27.93
N ARG A 197 -24.87 20.60 -28.61
CA ARG A 197 -25.15 22.04 -28.47
C ARG A 197 -26.47 22.49 -29.10
N ASP A 198 -26.90 21.85 -30.19
CA ASP A 198 -28.10 22.21 -30.94
C ASP A 198 -28.68 20.95 -31.61
N PRO A 199 -29.88 20.50 -31.22
CA PRO A 199 -30.47 19.26 -31.71
C PRO A 199 -30.86 19.31 -33.19
N LYS A 200 -30.82 20.48 -33.85
CA LYS A 200 -31.05 20.61 -35.30
C LYS A 200 -29.78 20.48 -36.13
N LEU A 201 -28.61 20.30 -35.50
CA LEU A 201 -27.35 20.14 -36.20
C LEU A 201 -26.89 18.68 -36.22
N LEU A 202 -26.60 18.18 -37.42
CA LEU A 202 -26.10 16.83 -37.66
C LEU A 202 -24.71 16.90 -38.31
N LEU A 203 -23.72 16.29 -37.67
CA LEU A 203 -22.38 16.13 -38.23
C LEU A 203 -22.29 14.78 -38.95
N ALA A 204 -21.80 14.81 -40.19
CA ALA A 204 -21.67 13.64 -41.05
C ALA A 204 -20.28 13.53 -41.66
N GLY A 205 -19.69 12.34 -41.57
CA GLY A 205 -18.51 11.92 -42.34
C GLY A 205 -18.92 11.49 -43.74
N MET A 206 -18.87 12.44 -44.67
CA MET A 206 -19.19 12.23 -46.09
C MET A 206 -17.91 11.88 -46.86
N HIS A 207 -18.03 11.37 -48.08
CA HIS A 207 -16.85 11.07 -48.91
C HIS A 207 -15.93 12.31 -49.09
N ARG A 208 -14.74 12.26 -48.48
CA ARG A 208 -13.69 13.30 -48.48
C ARG A 208 -14.00 14.59 -47.70
N ASN A 209 -15.09 14.67 -46.94
CA ASN A 209 -15.35 15.83 -46.09
C ASN A 209 -16.14 15.47 -44.81
N LEU A 210 -15.95 16.27 -43.77
CA LEU A 210 -16.89 16.34 -42.65
C LEU A 210 -17.86 17.48 -42.93
N ALA A 211 -19.16 17.20 -42.87
CA ALA A 211 -20.22 18.16 -43.15
C ALA A 211 -21.18 18.31 -41.97
N ILE A 212 -21.50 19.54 -41.60
CA ILE A 212 -22.53 19.90 -40.64
C ILE A 212 -23.76 20.33 -41.43
N PHE A 213 -24.86 19.60 -41.24
CA PHE A 213 -26.16 19.92 -41.80
C PHE A 213 -27.04 20.56 -40.74
N ASP A 214 -27.71 21.65 -41.10
CA ASP A 214 -28.74 22.29 -40.28
C ASP A 214 -30.12 21.92 -40.81
N LEU A 215 -30.92 21.24 -40.00
CA LEU A 215 -32.26 20.81 -40.40
C LEU A 215 -33.23 21.96 -40.64
N ARG A 216 -32.94 23.15 -40.11
CA ARG A 216 -33.72 24.37 -40.38
C ARG A 216 -33.46 24.90 -41.78
N ASN A 217 -32.29 24.60 -42.36
CA ASN A 217 -31.90 25.01 -43.70
C ASN A 217 -31.10 23.91 -44.41
N THR A 218 -31.80 22.92 -44.95
CA THR A 218 -31.20 21.75 -45.61
C THR A 218 -30.51 22.05 -46.95
N SER A 219 -30.68 23.26 -47.49
CA SER A 219 -30.05 23.68 -48.75
C SER A 219 -28.58 24.08 -48.57
N GLN A 220 -28.15 24.40 -47.35
CA GLN A 220 -26.78 24.81 -47.04
C GLN A 220 -26.11 23.83 -46.08
N LYS A 221 -24.80 23.67 -46.21
CA LYS A 221 -23.97 22.87 -45.30
C LYS A 221 -22.65 23.57 -45.04
N THR A 222 -22.16 23.47 -43.81
CA THR A 222 -20.77 23.85 -43.47
C THR A 222 -19.91 22.60 -43.58
N PHE A 223 -18.78 22.65 -44.28
CA PHE A 223 -17.95 21.45 -44.44
C PHE A 223 -16.46 21.76 -44.46
N VAL A 224 -15.67 20.75 -44.10
CA VAL A 224 -14.21 20.76 -44.19
C VAL A 224 -13.72 19.52 -44.92
N ASN A 225 -12.75 19.69 -45.82
CA ASN A 225 -12.18 18.56 -46.55
C ASN A 225 -11.23 17.77 -45.64
N THR A 226 -11.50 16.47 -45.48
CA THR A 226 -10.66 15.57 -44.69
C THR A 226 -10.91 14.13 -45.10
N LYS A 227 -9.91 13.27 -44.87
CA LYS A 227 -10.05 11.82 -45.00
C LYS A 227 -10.54 11.16 -43.70
N ALA A 228 -10.47 11.86 -42.57
CA ALA A 228 -10.89 11.42 -41.24
C ALA A 228 -12.43 11.35 -41.12
N ILE A 229 -13.04 10.38 -41.81
CA ILE A 229 -14.51 10.26 -41.94
C ILE A 229 -15.04 8.88 -41.53
N GLN A 230 -14.18 7.94 -41.14
CA GLN A 230 -14.59 6.55 -40.83
C GLN A 230 -15.42 6.46 -39.55
N GLY A 231 -15.19 7.37 -38.60
CA GLY A 231 -16.00 7.53 -37.41
C GLY A 231 -15.89 8.95 -36.89
N VAL A 232 -16.96 9.44 -36.25
CA VAL A 232 -17.02 10.74 -35.60
C VAL A 232 -17.63 10.58 -34.21
N THR A 233 -17.05 11.25 -33.22
CA THR A 233 -17.54 11.22 -31.84
C THR A 233 -17.34 12.58 -31.17
N VAL A 234 -18.40 13.08 -30.53
CA VAL A 234 -18.43 14.37 -29.82
C VAL A 234 -17.95 14.17 -28.39
N ASP A 235 -17.13 15.10 -27.87
CA ASP A 235 -16.71 15.09 -26.47
C ASP A 235 -17.92 15.33 -25.55
N PRO A 236 -18.22 14.40 -24.61
CA PRO A 236 -19.35 14.51 -23.69
C PRO A 236 -19.31 15.75 -22.78
N HIS A 237 -18.13 16.33 -22.54
CA HIS A 237 -17.95 17.46 -21.63
C HIS A 237 -17.78 18.79 -22.37
N PHE A 238 -17.36 18.75 -23.63
CA PHE A 238 -17.09 19.94 -24.44
C PHE A 238 -17.75 19.80 -25.81
N HIS A 239 -18.99 20.26 -25.95
CA HIS A 239 -19.83 19.99 -27.12
C HIS A 239 -19.30 20.53 -28.46
N ASP A 240 -18.38 21.49 -28.45
CA ASP A 240 -17.72 22.00 -29.66
C ASP A 240 -16.48 21.19 -30.05
N ARG A 241 -16.06 20.21 -29.24
CA ARG A 241 -14.90 19.36 -29.53
C ARG A 241 -15.35 18.04 -30.10
N VAL A 242 -14.77 17.68 -31.24
CA VAL A 242 -15.11 16.45 -31.95
C VAL A 242 -13.84 15.70 -32.33
N ALA A 243 -13.84 14.38 -32.16
CA ALA A 243 -12.84 13.50 -32.74
C ALA A 243 -13.38 12.82 -33.98
N SER A 244 -12.56 12.74 -35.01
CA SER A 244 -12.83 11.97 -36.22
C SER A 244 -11.60 11.17 -36.61
N PHE A 245 -11.74 10.01 -37.25
CA PHE A 245 -10.57 9.20 -37.58
C PHE A 245 -10.60 8.58 -38.97
N PHE A 246 -9.41 8.24 -39.46
CA PHE A 246 -9.19 7.47 -40.69
C PHE A 246 -7.85 6.74 -40.61
N GLU A 247 -7.88 5.45 -40.93
CA GLU A 247 -6.70 4.60 -40.80
C GLU A 247 -6.06 4.78 -39.42
N GLY A 248 -4.76 5.05 -39.32
CA GLY A 248 -4.08 5.28 -38.04
C GLY A 248 -4.17 6.72 -37.53
N GLN A 249 -4.99 7.60 -38.09
CA GLN A 249 -5.00 9.02 -37.70
C GLN A 249 -6.31 9.43 -37.03
N VAL A 250 -6.21 10.17 -35.92
CA VAL A 250 -7.34 10.83 -35.27
C VAL A 250 -7.15 12.34 -35.37
N ALA A 251 -8.11 13.02 -35.98
CA ALA A 251 -8.19 14.48 -36.04
C ALA A 251 -9.18 14.99 -34.98
N ILE A 252 -8.75 15.96 -34.19
CA ILE A 252 -9.57 16.66 -33.19
C ILE A 252 -9.94 18.03 -33.75
N TRP A 253 -11.23 18.35 -33.71
CA TRP A 253 -11.81 19.56 -34.28
C TRP A 253 -12.43 20.42 -33.19
N ASP A 254 -12.34 21.73 -33.37
CA ASP A 254 -13.18 22.71 -32.67
C ASP A 254 -14.21 23.23 -33.68
N LEU A 255 -15.48 22.94 -33.43
CA LEU A 255 -16.58 23.30 -34.31
C LEU A 255 -16.82 24.81 -34.40
N ARG A 256 -16.20 25.62 -33.55
CA ARG A 256 -16.22 27.09 -33.64
C ARG A 256 -15.22 27.62 -34.67
N LYS A 257 -14.13 26.87 -34.93
CA LYS A 257 -13.11 27.12 -35.95
C LYS A 257 -13.01 25.92 -36.91
N PHE A 258 -14.11 25.60 -37.59
CA PHE A 258 -14.26 24.37 -38.40
C PHE A 258 -13.62 24.45 -39.81
N GLU A 259 -12.34 24.80 -39.85
CA GLU A 259 -11.56 24.94 -41.09
C GLU A 259 -10.35 23.99 -41.14
N LYS A 260 -9.68 23.81 -39.99
CA LYS A 260 -8.54 22.90 -39.80
C LYS A 260 -8.69 22.15 -38.47
N PRO A 261 -8.16 20.92 -38.35
CA PRO A 261 -8.15 20.23 -37.05
C PRO A 261 -7.26 21.01 -36.08
N VAL A 262 -7.69 21.09 -34.81
CA VAL A 262 -6.92 21.68 -33.71
C VAL A 262 -5.70 20.82 -33.40
N LEU A 263 -5.84 19.51 -33.57
CA LEU A 263 -4.81 18.53 -33.25
C LEU A 263 -4.99 17.30 -34.12
N THR A 264 -3.89 16.71 -34.58
CA THR A 264 -3.90 15.41 -35.27
C THR A 264 -3.01 14.43 -34.53
N LEU A 265 -3.62 13.38 -33.99
CA LEU A 265 -2.92 12.25 -33.36
C LEU A 265 -2.58 11.24 -34.47
N THR A 266 -1.30 10.95 -34.64
CA THR A 266 -0.83 9.96 -35.62
C THR A 266 -0.44 8.67 -34.92
N GLU A 267 -1.20 7.61 -35.16
CA GLU A 267 -0.88 6.27 -34.72
C GLU A 267 -0.10 5.46 -35.76
N GLN A 268 0.54 4.41 -35.25
CA GLN A 268 1.23 3.29 -35.91
C GLN A 268 0.48 2.75 -37.16
N PRO A 269 1.11 1.99 -38.07
CA PRO A 269 0.62 1.75 -39.44
C PRO A 269 -0.72 1.00 -39.58
N LYS A 270 -1.32 0.50 -38.50
CA LYS A 270 -2.57 -0.28 -38.55
C LYS A 270 -3.78 0.65 -38.44
N PRO A 271 -4.86 0.38 -39.19
CA PRO A 271 -6.05 1.22 -39.14
C PRO A 271 -6.80 1.09 -37.81
N LEU A 272 -7.39 2.20 -37.37
CA LEU A 272 -8.27 2.28 -36.22
C LEU A 272 -9.59 1.55 -36.48
N THR A 273 -10.10 0.89 -35.45
CA THR A 273 -11.40 0.23 -35.45
C THR A 273 -12.41 0.97 -34.58
N LYS A 274 -11.96 1.62 -33.50
CA LYS A 274 -12.85 2.36 -32.60
C LYS A 274 -12.13 3.52 -31.92
N VAL A 275 -12.83 4.64 -31.77
CA VAL A 275 -12.40 5.83 -31.04
C VAL A 275 -13.56 6.27 -30.16
N ALA A 276 -13.33 6.48 -28.87
CA ALA A 276 -14.38 6.84 -27.92
C ALA A 276 -13.86 7.74 -26.79
N TRP A 277 -14.56 8.86 -26.57
CA TRP A 277 -14.36 9.73 -25.42
C TRP A 277 -14.77 9.04 -24.12
N CYS A 278 -14.04 9.32 -23.04
CA CYS A 278 -14.46 8.91 -21.71
C CYS A 278 -15.63 9.80 -21.24
N PRO A 279 -16.79 9.22 -20.86
CA PRO A 279 -17.95 9.99 -20.42
C PRO A 279 -17.82 10.51 -18.99
N THR A 280 -16.91 9.95 -18.19
CA THR A 280 -16.75 10.29 -16.76
C THR A 280 -15.56 11.19 -16.47
N ARG A 281 -14.65 11.34 -17.45
CA ARG A 281 -13.42 12.12 -17.34
C ARG A 281 -13.24 13.04 -18.54
N THR A 282 -13.01 14.31 -18.25
CA THR A 282 -12.75 15.35 -19.25
C THR A 282 -11.45 15.09 -20.02
N GLY A 283 -11.45 15.32 -21.33
CA GLY A 283 -10.23 15.31 -22.15
C GLY A 283 -9.57 13.94 -22.37
N LEU A 284 -10.16 12.84 -21.88
CA LEU A 284 -9.63 11.49 -22.06
C LEU A 284 -10.26 10.81 -23.29
N LEU A 285 -9.43 10.50 -24.29
CA LEU A 285 -9.82 9.80 -25.51
C LEU A 285 -9.19 8.41 -25.55
N ALA A 286 -9.98 7.38 -25.85
CA ALA A 286 -9.46 6.04 -26.10
C ALA A 286 -9.52 5.69 -27.58
N THR A 287 -8.51 4.94 -28.04
CA THR A 287 -8.43 4.45 -29.41
C THR A 287 -8.04 2.97 -29.43
N LEU A 288 -8.60 2.25 -30.41
CA LEU A 288 -8.32 0.84 -30.66
C LEU A 288 -7.90 0.67 -32.12
N THR A 289 -6.77 -0.01 -32.33
CA THR A 289 -6.25 -0.37 -33.64
C THR A 289 -6.64 -1.80 -34.01
N ARG A 290 -6.74 -2.07 -35.32
CA ARG A 290 -7.09 -3.39 -35.85
C ARG A 290 -6.10 -4.46 -35.41
N ASP A 291 -6.61 -5.62 -34.99
CA ASP A 291 -5.84 -6.80 -34.58
C ASP A 291 -4.85 -6.50 -33.43
N SER A 292 -5.25 -5.58 -32.54
CA SER A 292 -4.48 -5.18 -31.35
C SER A 292 -5.17 -5.65 -30.08
N ASN A 293 -4.38 -5.99 -29.06
CA ASN A 293 -4.84 -6.20 -27.68
C ASN A 293 -4.56 -4.98 -26.78
N ILE A 294 -4.12 -3.87 -27.36
CA ILE A 294 -3.77 -2.64 -26.66
C ILE A 294 -4.78 -1.54 -27.01
N ILE A 295 -5.31 -0.88 -25.99
CA ILE A 295 -6.06 0.37 -26.10
C ILE A 295 -5.12 1.53 -25.75
N ARG A 296 -5.01 2.52 -26.63
CA ARG A 296 -4.26 3.75 -26.33
C ARG A 296 -5.21 4.78 -25.73
N LEU A 297 -4.70 5.53 -24.77
CA LEU A 297 -5.41 6.60 -24.11
C LEU A 297 -4.62 7.89 -24.28
N TYR A 298 -5.34 8.94 -24.68
CA TYR A 298 -4.84 10.29 -24.88
C TYR A 298 -5.53 11.19 -23.87
N ASP A 299 -4.77 11.68 -22.90
CA ASP A 299 -5.25 12.62 -21.90
C ASP A 299 -4.82 14.03 -22.31
N MET A 300 -5.76 14.81 -22.82
CA MET A 300 -5.52 16.19 -23.23
C MET A 300 -5.70 17.11 -22.04
N GLN A 301 -4.60 17.74 -21.62
CA GLN A 301 -4.64 18.68 -20.52
C GLN A 301 -5.16 20.04 -20.99
N HIS A 302 -6.10 20.59 -20.23
CA HIS A 302 -6.55 21.96 -20.41
C HIS A 302 -5.53 22.91 -19.78
N THR A 303 -4.76 23.63 -20.58
CA THR A 303 -3.96 24.76 -20.10
C THR A 303 -4.89 25.95 -19.80
N PRO A 304 -4.96 26.44 -18.55
CA PRO A 304 -5.88 27.52 -18.18
C PRO A 304 -5.45 28.92 -18.67
N THR A 305 -4.40 29.03 -19.48
CA THR A 305 -3.91 30.32 -20.00
C THR A 305 -3.71 30.26 -21.52
N PRO A 306 -4.55 30.94 -22.32
CA PRO A 306 -4.26 31.18 -23.73
C PRO A 306 -3.23 32.32 -23.81
N ILE A 307 -1.94 31.99 -23.75
CA ILE A 307 -0.89 32.92 -24.19
C ILE A 307 -0.77 32.74 -25.70
N GLY A 308 -1.74 33.28 -26.44
CA GLY A 308 -1.79 33.23 -27.91
C GLY A 308 -2.75 32.19 -28.48
N ASP A 309 -3.20 32.43 -29.72
CA ASP A 309 -4.27 31.70 -30.42
C ASP A 309 -3.79 30.35 -31.04
N GLU A 310 -2.55 29.94 -30.77
CA GLU A 310 -1.82 28.84 -31.46
C GLU A 310 -1.07 27.87 -30.51
N THR A 311 -1.36 27.82 -29.21
CA THR A 311 -0.75 26.80 -28.33
C THR A 311 -1.45 25.45 -28.47
N GLU A 312 -0.75 24.44 -29.01
CA GLU A 312 -1.22 23.05 -29.04
C GLU A 312 -1.45 22.52 -27.61
N PRO A 313 -2.55 21.76 -27.36
CA PRO A 313 -2.81 21.18 -26.05
C PRO A 313 -1.73 20.14 -25.70
N THR A 314 -1.30 20.12 -24.44
CA THR A 314 -0.40 19.07 -23.94
C THR A 314 -1.13 17.75 -23.82
N ILE A 315 -0.52 16.68 -24.33
CA ILE A 315 -1.14 15.35 -24.40
C ILE A 315 -0.27 14.36 -23.65
N ILE A 316 -0.90 13.63 -22.74
CA ILE A 316 -0.27 12.49 -22.08
C ILE A 316 -0.77 11.22 -22.76
N GLU A 317 0.13 10.58 -23.50
CA GLU A 317 -0.11 9.27 -24.10
C GLU A 317 0.15 8.15 -23.10
N ARG A 318 -0.71 7.12 -23.16
CA ARG A 318 -0.52 5.87 -22.42
C ARG A 318 -1.20 4.71 -23.13
N SER A 319 -0.74 3.50 -22.83
CA SER A 319 -1.32 2.27 -23.35
C SER A 319 -1.80 1.40 -22.19
N VAL A 320 -2.97 0.79 -22.36
CA VAL A 320 -3.49 -0.23 -21.45
C VAL A 320 -3.73 -1.52 -22.23
N GLN A 321 -3.53 -2.66 -21.56
CA GLN A 321 -3.76 -3.99 -22.12
C GLN A 321 -4.77 -4.72 -21.23
N PRO A 322 -6.08 -4.57 -21.52
CA PRO A 322 -7.16 -5.18 -20.73
C PRO A 322 -7.16 -6.70 -20.69
N CYS A 323 -6.74 -7.34 -21.78
CA CYS A 323 -6.67 -8.79 -21.90
C CYS A 323 -5.53 -9.22 -22.84
N GLU A 324 -5.15 -10.50 -22.80
CA GLU A 324 -4.08 -11.02 -23.66
C GLU A 324 -4.55 -11.20 -25.12
N SER A 325 -5.83 -11.50 -25.32
CA SER A 325 -6.46 -11.73 -26.62
C SER A 325 -6.67 -10.45 -27.42
N GLN A 326 -6.81 -10.57 -28.75
CA GLN A 326 -7.12 -9.42 -29.61
C GLN A 326 -8.48 -8.81 -29.25
N ILE A 327 -8.54 -7.49 -29.17
CA ILE A 327 -9.75 -6.75 -28.80
C ILE A 327 -10.57 -6.48 -30.06
N GLY A 328 -11.85 -6.87 -30.01
CA GLY A 328 -12.82 -6.58 -31.06
C GLY A 328 -13.41 -5.18 -30.92
N SER A 329 -13.86 -4.84 -29.71
CA SER A 329 -14.41 -3.52 -29.36
C SER A 329 -14.30 -3.27 -27.86
N PHE A 330 -14.48 -2.01 -27.46
CA PHE A 330 -14.51 -1.58 -26.07
C PHE A 330 -15.58 -0.50 -25.87
N ALA A 331 -16.05 -0.33 -24.64
CA ALA A 331 -16.86 0.83 -24.26
C ALA A 331 -16.61 1.25 -22.81
N TRP A 332 -16.44 2.55 -22.61
CA TRP A 332 -16.35 3.16 -21.29
C TRP A 332 -17.64 2.98 -20.52
N HIS A 333 -17.53 2.69 -19.23
CA HIS A 333 -18.66 2.68 -18.32
C HIS A 333 -19.25 4.10 -18.22
N PRO A 334 -20.59 4.27 -18.29
CA PRO A 334 -21.21 5.59 -18.35
C PRO A 334 -21.05 6.42 -17.06
N SER A 335 -21.10 5.79 -15.88
CA SER A 335 -21.00 6.47 -14.58
C SER A 335 -19.75 6.15 -13.75
N SER A 336 -19.24 4.91 -13.79
CA SER A 336 -18.02 4.49 -13.08
C SER A 336 -16.77 5.09 -13.74
N GLN A 337 -15.97 5.82 -12.97
CA GLN A 337 -14.74 6.42 -13.47
C GLN A 337 -13.71 5.36 -13.84
N ASN A 338 -12.96 5.64 -14.91
CA ASN A 338 -11.83 4.82 -15.35
C ASN A 338 -12.15 3.35 -15.62
N ARG A 339 -13.43 2.99 -15.75
CA ARG A 339 -13.86 1.61 -15.99
C ARG A 339 -14.33 1.45 -17.43
N MET A 340 -13.98 0.33 -18.05
CA MET A 340 -14.44 -0.02 -19.39
C MET A 340 -14.69 -1.52 -19.49
N VAL A 341 -15.62 -1.90 -20.35
CA VAL A 341 -15.82 -3.30 -20.74
C VAL A 341 -15.24 -3.50 -22.12
N VAL A 342 -14.49 -4.59 -22.27
CA VAL A 342 -13.76 -4.95 -23.48
C VAL A 342 -14.24 -6.31 -23.97
N VAL A 343 -14.45 -6.42 -25.28
CA VAL A 343 -14.90 -7.67 -25.92
C VAL A 343 -13.79 -8.20 -26.81
N SER A 344 -13.38 -9.44 -26.58
CA SER A 344 -12.39 -10.15 -27.40
C SER A 344 -12.94 -10.45 -28.79
N ALA A 345 -12.11 -10.23 -29.82
CA ALA A 345 -12.45 -10.47 -31.22
C ALA A 345 -12.59 -11.97 -31.55
N ALA A 346 -11.85 -12.84 -30.87
CA ALA A 346 -11.73 -14.25 -31.25
C ALA A 346 -12.79 -15.15 -30.61
N ASN A 347 -13.16 -14.89 -29.35
CA ASN A 347 -14.01 -15.77 -28.55
C ASN A 347 -15.17 -15.05 -27.85
N ARG A 348 -15.41 -13.77 -28.16
CA ARG A 348 -16.44 -12.92 -27.53
C ARG A 348 -16.36 -12.86 -26.00
N VAL A 349 -15.20 -13.21 -25.41
CA VAL A 349 -15.01 -13.07 -23.96
C VAL A 349 -15.03 -11.60 -23.60
N MET A 350 -15.80 -11.28 -22.57
CA MET A 350 -15.93 -9.94 -22.02
C MET A 350 -15.01 -9.80 -20.81
N THR A 351 -14.35 -8.65 -20.69
CA THR A 351 -13.49 -8.34 -19.55
C THR A 351 -13.86 -6.97 -19.01
N ASP A 352 -14.11 -6.89 -17.71
CA ASP A 352 -14.28 -5.62 -17.01
C ASP A 352 -12.90 -5.12 -16.55
N PHE A 353 -12.51 -3.94 -17.02
CA PHE A 353 -11.17 -3.41 -16.86
C PHE A 353 -11.19 -2.02 -16.25
N THR A 354 -10.37 -1.83 -15.21
CA THR A 354 -10.14 -0.54 -14.57
C THR A 354 -8.81 0.04 -15.04
N VAL A 355 -8.88 1.21 -15.68
CA VAL A 355 -7.73 2.03 -16.08
C VAL A 355 -7.12 2.68 -14.84
N PHE A 356 -5.98 2.18 -14.39
CA PHE A 356 -5.29 2.79 -13.25
C PHE A 356 -4.63 4.12 -13.61
N GLU A 357 -4.90 5.14 -12.80
CA GLU A 357 -4.23 6.44 -12.89
C GLU A 357 -2.85 6.39 -12.23
N ARG A 358 -1.96 7.29 -12.65
CA ARG A 358 -0.72 7.52 -11.89
C ARG A 358 -1.11 8.30 -10.65
N ILE A 359 -1.14 7.62 -9.51
CA ILE A 359 -1.43 8.24 -8.21
C ILE A 359 -0.24 9.13 -7.86
N SER A 360 -0.49 10.42 -7.68
CA SER A 360 0.50 11.33 -7.09
C SER A 360 0.38 11.25 -5.57
N LEU A 361 1.46 10.82 -4.92
CA LEU A 361 1.55 10.70 -3.47
C LEU A 361 2.24 11.95 -2.90
N ALA A 362 1.63 12.55 -1.88
CA ALA A 362 2.21 13.62 -1.08
C ALA A 362 2.41 13.11 0.35
N TRP A 363 3.68 13.07 0.77
CA TRP A 363 4.07 12.76 2.14
C TRP A 363 4.37 14.03 2.94
N SER A 364 3.89 14.10 4.18
CA SER A 364 4.28 15.14 5.13
C SER A 364 5.52 14.73 5.91
N SER A 365 6.25 15.72 6.42
CA SER A 365 7.28 15.52 7.45
C SER A 365 6.73 15.04 8.80
N THR A 366 5.41 15.02 8.98
CA THR A 366 4.71 14.63 10.21
C THR A 366 3.94 13.32 10.08
N THR A 367 4.46 12.37 9.30
CA THR A 367 3.88 11.02 9.08
C THR A 367 2.49 10.96 8.45
N SER A 368 1.99 12.05 7.87
CA SER A 368 0.78 11.99 7.05
C SER A 368 1.10 11.65 5.59
N LEU A 369 0.26 10.80 5.00
CA LEU A 369 0.33 10.41 3.60
C LEU A 369 -0.99 10.76 2.93
N MET A 370 -0.94 11.62 1.92
CA MET A 370 -2.10 12.02 1.13
C MET A 370 -1.94 11.60 -0.33
N TRP A 371 -3.03 11.18 -0.95
CA TRP A 371 -3.07 10.94 -2.39
C TRP A 371 -4.45 11.17 -2.97
N ALA A 372 -4.49 11.57 -4.23
CA ALA A 372 -5.72 11.68 -4.99
C ALA A 372 -5.86 10.48 -5.94
N CYS A 373 -7.07 9.92 -6.03
CA CYS A 373 -7.44 8.92 -7.02
C CYS A 373 -8.85 9.24 -7.55
N GLY A 374 -8.96 9.59 -8.83
CA GLY A 374 -10.21 10.08 -9.41
C GLY A 374 -10.70 11.35 -8.71
N ARG A 375 -11.94 11.31 -8.18
CA ARG A 375 -12.56 12.42 -7.42
C ARG A 375 -12.36 12.32 -5.89
N HIS A 376 -11.58 11.34 -5.44
CA HIS A 376 -11.36 11.11 -4.01
C HIS A 376 -9.97 11.58 -3.60
N LEU A 377 -9.92 12.31 -2.48
CA LEU A 377 -8.69 12.61 -1.76
C LEU A 377 -8.63 11.68 -0.55
N TYR A 378 -7.59 10.86 -0.49
CA TYR A 378 -7.30 9.99 0.63
C TYR A 378 -6.25 10.65 1.50
N ASP A 379 -6.48 10.61 2.81
CA ASP A 379 -5.55 11.07 3.83
C ASP A 379 -5.36 9.96 4.85
N CYS A 380 -4.10 9.63 5.11
CA CYS A 380 -3.69 8.68 6.12
C CYS A 380 -2.84 9.46 7.13
N VAL A 381 -3.40 9.70 8.31
CA VAL A 381 -2.74 10.38 9.42
C VAL A 381 -2.61 9.42 10.58
N GLU A 382 -1.45 9.39 11.22
CA GLU A 382 -1.27 8.70 12.50
C GLU A 382 -2.13 9.42 13.55
N ASP A 383 -3.24 8.80 13.96
CA ASP A 383 -4.26 9.45 14.76
C ASP A 383 -3.71 9.80 16.15
N GLY A 384 -3.54 11.10 16.41
CA GLY A 384 -3.09 11.65 17.68
C GLY A 384 -4.22 11.78 18.70
N ALA A 385 -5.25 10.94 18.62
CA ALA A 385 -6.42 11.02 19.48
C ALA A 385 -6.01 10.88 20.96
N GLU A 386 -6.04 12.00 21.68
CA GLU A 386 -5.89 12.10 23.12
C GLU A 386 -6.91 11.15 23.79
N GLY A 387 -6.46 9.97 24.21
CA GLY A 387 -7.32 9.00 24.92
C GLY A 387 -6.95 7.53 24.74
N VAL A 388 -6.20 7.16 23.70
CA VAL A 388 -5.78 5.75 23.45
C VAL A 388 -4.26 5.60 23.45
N GLU A 389 -3.57 6.27 24.37
CA GLU A 389 -2.09 6.23 24.44
C GLU A 389 -1.49 4.89 24.92
N SER A 390 -2.29 3.88 25.25
CA SER A 390 -1.76 2.70 25.98
C SER A 390 -1.59 1.41 25.18
N MET A 391 -1.92 1.33 23.88
CA MET A 391 -1.83 0.05 23.15
C MET A 391 -1.08 0.06 21.82
N ILE A 392 -0.91 1.20 21.16
CA ILE A 392 -0.14 1.25 19.90
C ILE A 392 1.21 1.89 20.19
N GLU A 393 2.27 1.11 19.98
CA GLU A 393 3.63 1.57 20.14
C GLU A 393 3.91 2.70 19.14
N LYS A 394 4.12 3.93 19.65
CA LYS A 394 4.41 5.11 18.82
C LYS A 394 5.61 4.84 17.91
N ASP A 395 5.53 5.31 16.65
CA ASP A 395 6.63 5.21 15.70
C ASP A 395 7.94 5.80 16.27
N ILE A 396 9.07 5.15 15.97
CA ILE A 396 10.38 5.54 16.51
C ILE A 396 10.79 6.96 16.09
N ALA A 397 10.41 7.43 14.89
CA ALA A 397 10.67 8.80 14.45
C ALA A 397 9.92 9.81 15.34
N THR A 398 8.67 9.49 15.73
CA THR A 398 7.89 10.30 16.65
C THR A 398 8.51 10.30 18.05
N LYS A 399 8.94 9.14 18.57
CA LYS A 399 9.67 9.03 19.84
C LYS A 399 10.98 9.84 19.81
N MET A 400 11.79 9.72 18.76
CA MET A 400 13.06 10.48 18.61
C MET A 400 12.83 11.99 18.54
N ARG A 401 11.78 12.44 17.85
CA ARG A 401 11.41 13.86 17.78
C ARG A 401 11.05 14.41 19.16
N GLN A 402 10.20 13.71 19.91
CA GLN A 402 9.82 14.11 21.27
C GLN A 402 11.02 14.14 22.21
N ARG A 403 11.88 13.10 22.17
CA ARG A 403 13.13 13.04 22.93
C ARG A 403 14.07 14.20 22.60
N ALA A 404 14.22 14.54 21.31
CA ALA A 404 15.04 15.68 20.89
C ALA A 404 14.50 17.02 21.44
N GLN A 405 13.18 17.24 21.40
CA GLN A 405 12.54 18.42 22.01
C GLN A 405 12.77 18.48 23.53
N SER A 406 12.74 17.33 24.19
CA SER A 406 13.06 17.16 25.61
C SER A 406 14.56 17.20 25.93
N ARG A 407 15.43 17.50 24.95
CA ARG A 407 16.90 17.57 25.09
C ARG A 407 17.57 16.26 25.54
N TYR A 408 16.98 15.12 25.19
CA TYR A 408 17.57 13.80 25.42
C TYR A 408 19.00 13.70 24.86
N GLY A 409 19.91 13.13 25.66
CA GLY A 409 21.32 12.97 25.30
C GLY A 409 22.18 14.24 25.49
N HIS A 410 21.59 15.39 25.81
CA HIS A 410 22.35 16.63 25.95
C HIS A 410 23.12 16.70 27.28
N ASP A 411 22.53 16.24 28.39
CA ASP A 411 23.15 16.34 29.72
C ASP A 411 24.46 15.52 29.80
N THR A 412 25.57 16.17 30.14
CA THR A 412 26.90 15.56 30.33
C THR A 412 27.22 15.26 31.79
N VAL A 413 26.48 15.86 32.72
CA VAL A 413 26.74 15.78 34.16
C VAL A 413 25.86 14.68 34.76
N GLN A 414 24.54 14.78 34.60
CA GLN A 414 23.56 13.81 35.10
C GLN A 414 23.10 12.87 33.99
N VAL A 415 24.03 12.07 33.48
CA VAL A 415 23.79 11.18 32.32
C VAL A 415 22.63 10.20 32.56
N TRP A 416 22.41 9.80 33.82
CA TRP A 416 21.29 8.96 34.23
C TRP A 416 19.92 9.56 33.85
N ARG A 417 19.76 10.89 33.87
CA ARG A 417 18.47 11.56 33.58
C ARG A 417 17.93 11.26 32.19
N ASN A 418 18.78 10.82 31.26
CA ASN A 418 18.36 10.44 29.91
C ASN A 418 17.29 9.33 29.91
N HIS A 419 17.29 8.39 30.85
CA HIS A 419 16.21 7.39 30.89
C HIS A 419 14.84 8.02 31.19
N LEU A 420 14.79 9.08 32.01
CA LEU A 420 13.56 9.82 32.30
C LEU A 420 13.11 10.61 31.06
N LEU A 421 14.05 11.23 30.36
CA LEU A 421 13.77 11.98 29.12
C LEU A 421 13.33 11.06 27.97
N ALA A 422 13.65 9.76 28.05
CA ALA A 422 13.15 8.74 27.14
C ALA A 422 11.74 8.21 27.49
N GLY A 423 11.11 8.74 28.54
CA GLY A 423 9.78 8.35 29.00
C GLY A 423 9.77 7.44 30.24
N GLY A 424 10.93 7.01 30.75
CA GLY A 424 11.08 6.27 32.01
C GLY A 424 10.58 4.81 32.02
N ASN A 425 9.79 4.40 31.04
CA ASN A 425 9.14 3.09 30.99
C ASN A 425 9.96 2.00 30.30
N ASP A 426 11.01 2.37 29.53
CA ASP A 426 11.85 1.42 28.82
C ASP A 426 12.94 0.85 29.76
N PRO A 427 12.89 -0.46 30.10
CA PRO A 427 13.84 -1.06 31.03
C PRO A 427 15.27 -1.09 30.49
N GLN A 428 15.46 -1.25 29.17
CA GLN A 428 16.80 -1.28 28.56
C GLN A 428 17.44 0.11 28.59
N LEU A 429 16.68 1.16 28.28
CA LEU A 429 17.19 2.53 28.35
C LEU A 429 17.45 2.96 29.80
N LYS A 430 16.63 2.51 30.76
CA LYS A 430 16.92 2.70 32.19
C LYS A 430 18.23 2.02 32.57
N SER A 431 18.38 0.73 32.27
CA SER A 431 19.61 -0.03 32.55
C SER A 431 20.85 0.62 31.92
N LEU A 432 20.75 1.04 30.65
CA LEU A 432 21.82 1.71 29.93
C LEU A 432 22.24 3.03 30.60
N TRP A 433 21.31 3.97 30.81
CA TRP A 433 21.66 5.32 31.27
C TRP A 433 21.82 5.42 32.78
N TYR A 434 20.91 4.81 33.54
CA TYR A 434 20.89 4.90 34.99
C TYR A 434 21.96 4.04 35.64
N ASP A 435 22.15 2.82 35.16
CA ASP A 435 23.07 1.86 35.75
C ASP A 435 24.41 1.86 35.00
N LEU A 436 24.44 1.49 33.73
CA LEU A 436 25.68 1.12 33.07
C LEU A 436 26.57 2.33 32.75
N VAL A 437 26.03 3.36 32.08
CA VAL A 437 26.82 4.53 31.67
C VAL A 437 27.22 5.39 32.87
N SER A 438 26.39 5.47 33.91
CA SER A 438 26.72 6.22 35.14
C SER A 438 27.86 5.54 35.91
N HIS A 439 27.81 4.23 36.10
CA HIS A 439 28.82 3.47 36.83
C HIS A 439 30.12 3.37 36.03
N MET A 440 30.05 3.25 34.69
CA MET A 440 31.23 3.30 33.83
C MET A 440 31.93 4.67 33.92
N LYS A 441 31.17 5.77 33.93
CA LYS A 441 31.73 7.12 34.09
C LYS A 441 32.43 7.28 35.43
N GLN A 442 31.78 6.83 36.51
CA GLN A 442 32.35 6.90 37.86
C GLN A 442 33.60 6.02 38.01
N CYS A 443 33.62 4.82 37.43
CA CYS A 443 34.80 3.95 37.42
C CYS A 443 35.96 4.54 36.62
N ALA A 444 35.67 5.21 35.49
CA ALA A 444 36.70 5.88 34.69
C ALA A 444 37.33 7.06 35.43
N GLU A 445 36.52 7.90 36.10
CA GLU A 445 36.99 9.00 36.94
C GLU A 445 37.84 8.49 38.13
N ASP A 446 37.46 7.37 38.74
CA ASP A 446 38.21 6.72 39.82
C ASP A 446 39.56 6.13 39.38
N MET A 447 39.65 5.62 38.16
CA MET A 447 40.94 5.16 37.59
C MET A 447 41.85 6.32 37.19
N GLU A 448 41.31 7.41 36.64
CA GLU A 448 42.08 8.63 36.33
C GLU A 448 42.72 9.24 37.60
N LEU A 449 42.03 9.18 38.74
CA LEU A 449 42.57 9.66 40.03
C LEU A 449 43.72 8.80 40.58
N LYS A 450 43.78 7.50 40.26
CA LYS A 450 44.87 6.59 40.70
C LYS A 450 46.11 6.65 39.82
N LEU A 451 45.97 7.04 38.56
CA LEU A 451 47.05 7.14 37.57
C LEU A 451 47.59 8.57 37.46
N GLN A 452 48.08 9.16 38.57
CA GLN A 452 48.95 10.33 38.48
C GLN A 452 50.32 9.92 37.92
N GLY A 453 50.44 9.82 36.59
CA GLY A 453 51.74 9.66 35.93
C GLY A 453 51.78 9.21 34.48
N ASN A 454 50.73 8.55 33.95
CA ASN A 454 50.76 8.07 32.55
C ASN A 454 49.48 8.43 31.79
N LYS A 455 49.61 9.26 30.75
CA LYS A 455 48.51 9.76 29.90
C LYS A 455 47.98 8.68 28.93
N GLN A 456 47.64 7.49 29.42
CA GLN A 456 46.82 6.55 28.65
C GLN A 456 45.40 6.61 29.18
N SER A 457 44.54 7.32 28.44
CA SER A 457 43.10 7.39 28.69
C SER A 457 42.51 5.98 28.62
N VAL A 458 41.90 5.51 29.71
CA VAL A 458 41.33 4.16 29.81
C VAL A 458 40.08 4.09 28.93
N VAL A 459 40.23 3.54 27.72
CA VAL A 459 39.08 3.15 26.90
C VAL A 459 38.38 2.00 27.61
N TYR A 460 37.11 2.19 27.98
CA TYR A 460 36.32 1.14 28.60
C TYR A 460 36.21 -0.07 27.65
N SER A 461 36.99 -1.10 27.95
CA SER A 461 37.21 -2.25 27.06
C SER A 461 36.19 -3.38 27.27
N GLY A 462 35.25 -3.22 28.22
CA GLY A 462 34.22 -4.22 28.53
C GLY A 462 34.73 -5.42 29.33
N ILE A 463 33.82 -6.11 30.03
CA ILE A 463 34.14 -7.28 30.86
C ILE A 463 34.76 -8.42 30.03
N LYS A 464 34.39 -8.56 28.75
CA LYS A 464 34.97 -9.55 27.84
C LYS A 464 36.50 -9.44 27.74
N ASN A 465 37.04 -8.23 27.68
CA ASN A 465 38.49 -8.05 27.60
C ASN A 465 39.16 -8.17 28.98
N ILE A 466 38.50 -7.71 30.05
CA ILE A 466 39.00 -7.83 31.44
C ILE A 466 39.20 -9.30 31.83
N VAL A 467 38.24 -10.16 31.49
CA VAL A 467 38.30 -11.60 31.78
C VAL A 467 39.33 -12.33 30.92
N LYS A 468 39.64 -11.85 29.71
CA LYS A 468 40.68 -12.46 28.86
C LYS A 468 42.10 -12.26 29.39
N THR A 469 42.31 -11.22 30.19
CA THR A 469 43.62 -10.90 30.78
C THR A 469 43.82 -11.50 32.17
N SER A 470 42.83 -12.18 32.75
CA SER A 470 42.89 -12.67 34.13
C SER A 470 44.01 -13.70 34.33
N SER A 471 44.94 -13.39 35.23
CA SER A 471 46.05 -14.27 35.61
C SER A 471 46.15 -14.33 37.14
N GLY A 472 46.37 -15.51 37.71
CA GLY A 472 46.61 -15.65 39.16
C GLY A 472 45.36 -15.77 40.04
N THR A 473 44.33 -16.46 39.56
CA THR A 473 43.12 -16.74 40.33
C THR A 473 43.40 -17.55 41.59
N THR A 474 42.87 -17.08 42.72
CA THR A 474 42.85 -17.83 43.99
C THR A 474 41.47 -18.47 44.18
N GLU A 475 41.44 -19.77 44.43
CA GLU A 475 40.22 -20.48 44.81
C GLU A 475 40.10 -20.45 46.34
N SER A 476 39.03 -19.80 46.83
CA SER A 476 38.66 -19.79 48.24
C SER A 476 37.39 -20.61 48.43
N ARG A 477 37.44 -21.59 49.33
CA ARG A 477 36.24 -22.29 49.79
C ARG A 477 35.62 -21.51 50.94
N ARG A 478 34.35 -21.15 50.81
CA ARG A 478 33.60 -20.46 51.86
C ARG A 478 32.37 -21.28 52.26
N CYS A 479 32.12 -21.34 53.56
CA CYS A 479 30.89 -21.88 54.12
C CYS A 479 29.79 -20.81 54.13
N TRP A 480 28.54 -21.26 54.12
CA TRP A 480 27.37 -20.40 54.29
C TRP A 480 27.39 -19.67 55.63
N SER A 481 27.31 -18.34 55.61
CA SER A 481 27.21 -17.59 56.86
C SER A 481 25.84 -17.83 57.49
N GLY A 482 25.85 -18.60 58.58
CA GLY A 482 24.69 -18.81 59.42
C GLY A 482 23.96 -20.15 59.28
N SER A 483 24.54 -21.12 58.57
CA SER A 483 24.16 -22.54 58.65
C SER A 483 25.09 -23.29 59.60
N ASP A 484 24.57 -24.21 60.41
CA ASP A 484 25.35 -25.01 61.38
C ASP A 484 26.17 -26.15 60.73
N ARG A 485 26.15 -26.29 59.39
CA ARG A 485 26.83 -27.38 58.67
C ARG A 485 27.76 -26.86 57.55
N GLN A 486 28.99 -27.38 57.54
CA GLN A 486 30.06 -27.04 56.62
C GLN A 486 29.82 -27.66 55.24
N THR A 487 29.35 -26.84 54.30
CA THR A 487 29.35 -27.18 52.87
C THR A 487 30.19 -26.12 52.18
N ASP A 488 31.29 -26.55 51.58
CA ASP A 488 32.28 -25.67 50.98
C ASP A 488 31.87 -25.35 49.54
N VAL A 489 31.44 -24.10 49.31
CA VAL A 489 31.18 -23.61 47.95
C VAL A 489 32.47 -22.95 47.43
N PRO A 490 33.01 -23.39 46.27
CA PRO A 490 34.20 -22.78 45.70
C PRO A 490 33.88 -21.38 45.16
N ARG A 491 34.73 -20.40 45.50
CA ARG A 491 34.68 -19.02 45.01
C ARG A 491 36.03 -18.65 44.41
N TYR A 492 36.01 -18.02 43.25
CA TYR A 492 37.21 -17.60 42.53
C TYR A 492 37.45 -16.10 42.72
N LEU A 493 38.69 -15.72 43.00
CA LEU A 493 39.10 -14.34 43.29
C LEU A 493 40.33 -13.96 42.45
N SER A 494 40.24 -12.84 41.74
CA SER A 494 41.35 -12.18 41.05
C SER A 494 41.09 -10.68 40.96
N GLU A 495 42.10 -9.86 40.67
CA GLU A 495 41.91 -8.42 40.51
C GLU A 495 40.93 -8.10 39.37
N GLU A 496 41.00 -8.85 38.26
CA GLU A 496 40.11 -8.70 37.10
C GLU A 496 38.66 -9.06 37.44
N ARG A 497 38.44 -10.12 38.23
CA ARG A 497 37.11 -10.48 38.75
C ARG A 497 36.56 -9.40 39.67
N CYS A 498 37.39 -8.83 40.55
CA CYS A 498 36.98 -7.73 41.43
C CYS A 498 36.63 -6.47 40.62
N LEU A 499 37.37 -6.18 39.55
CA LEU A 499 37.03 -5.09 38.61
C LEU A 499 35.71 -5.37 37.89
N ALA A 500 35.47 -6.58 37.40
CA ALA A 500 34.21 -6.96 36.78
C ALA A 500 33.02 -6.84 37.75
N LEU A 501 33.18 -7.27 39.01
CA LEU A 501 32.16 -7.13 40.06
C LEU A 501 31.85 -5.66 40.38
N ARG A 502 32.88 -4.80 40.37
CA ARG A 502 32.70 -3.34 40.52
C ARG A 502 31.91 -2.75 39.36
N LEU A 503 32.20 -3.18 38.12
CA LEU A 503 31.46 -2.74 36.93
C LEU A 503 30.01 -3.21 36.91
N CYS A 504 29.71 -4.38 37.50
CA CYS A 504 28.35 -4.83 37.75
C CYS A 504 27.62 -4.06 38.86
N GLY A 505 28.32 -3.19 39.61
CA GLY A 505 27.75 -2.39 40.71
C GLY A 505 27.64 -3.13 42.04
N TRP A 506 28.17 -4.35 42.16
CA TRP A 506 28.01 -5.18 43.36
C TRP A 506 28.93 -4.79 44.52
N ILE A 507 30.08 -4.16 44.24
CA ILE A 507 31.11 -3.85 45.24
C ILE A 507 31.53 -2.40 45.11
N SER A 508 31.65 -1.73 46.26
CA SER A 508 32.21 -0.39 46.38
C SER A 508 33.76 -0.38 46.29
N ARG A 509 34.40 0.76 46.58
CA ARG A 509 35.87 0.88 46.52
C ARG A 509 36.54 -0.02 47.57
N GLY A 510 37.43 -0.93 47.15
CA GLY A 510 38.25 -1.77 48.03
C GLY A 510 38.57 -3.15 47.43
N PRO A 511 39.48 -3.93 48.07
CA PRO A 511 39.75 -5.33 47.72
C PRO A 511 38.76 -6.31 48.38
N ASP A 512 38.10 -5.91 49.47
CA ASP A 512 37.09 -6.72 50.15
C ASP A 512 35.74 -6.62 49.48
N ILE A 513 35.08 -7.77 49.32
CA ILE A 513 33.74 -7.88 48.74
C ILE A 513 32.71 -7.49 49.80
N ASP A 514 32.49 -6.18 49.96
CA ASP A 514 31.39 -5.63 50.75
C ASP A 514 30.20 -5.27 49.85
N VAL A 515 29.15 -6.11 49.93
CA VAL A 515 27.92 -6.00 49.14
C VAL A 515 26.80 -5.34 49.95
N GLU A 516 26.98 -5.09 51.25
CA GLU A 516 25.92 -4.61 52.13
C GLU A 516 25.39 -3.22 51.72
N ILE A 517 26.27 -2.35 51.19
CA ILE A 517 25.86 -1.05 50.66
C ILE A 517 24.89 -1.23 49.47
N PHE A 518 25.22 -2.14 48.55
CA PHE A 518 24.40 -2.42 47.39
C PHE A 518 23.06 -3.06 47.78
N LEU A 519 23.05 -3.99 48.74
CA LEU A 519 21.83 -4.58 49.29
C LEU A 519 20.91 -3.52 49.90
N ARG A 520 21.46 -2.55 50.65
CA ARG A 520 20.68 -1.44 51.22
C ARG A 520 20.07 -0.55 50.16
N THR A 521 20.77 -0.28 49.06
CA THR A 521 20.23 0.48 47.93
C THR A 521 19.04 -0.26 47.30
N LEU A 522 19.16 -1.57 47.08
CA LEU A 522 18.05 -2.38 46.55
C LEU A 522 16.85 -2.45 47.51
N GLU A 523 17.10 -2.55 48.82
CA GLU A 523 16.03 -2.47 49.84
C GLU A 523 15.30 -1.11 49.80
N GLN A 524 16.03 0.00 49.58
CA GLN A 524 15.44 1.34 49.43
C GLN A 524 14.60 1.47 48.16
N GLU A 525 15.05 0.86 47.06
CA GLU A 525 14.32 0.80 45.79
C GLU A 525 13.14 -0.20 45.82
N ARG A 526 12.95 -0.93 46.93
CA ARG A 526 11.94 -1.98 47.13
C ARG A 526 12.09 -3.21 46.20
N GLU A 527 13.30 -3.48 45.73
CA GLU A 527 13.67 -4.63 44.90
C GLU A 527 14.08 -5.83 45.78
N TRP A 528 13.13 -6.35 46.56
CA TRP A 528 13.40 -7.32 47.63
C TRP A 528 13.93 -8.66 47.11
N GLU A 529 13.36 -9.16 46.01
CA GLU A 529 13.71 -10.45 45.41
C GLU A 529 15.14 -10.44 44.87
N ARG A 530 15.50 -9.36 44.18
CA ARG A 530 16.84 -9.13 43.66
C ARG A 530 17.85 -8.99 44.79
N ALA A 531 17.53 -8.20 45.83
CA ALA A 531 18.39 -8.05 47.01
C ALA A 531 18.62 -9.40 47.73
N ALA A 532 17.57 -10.20 47.91
CA ALA A 532 17.68 -11.51 48.54
C ALA A 532 18.53 -12.49 47.72
N ALA A 533 18.37 -12.51 46.40
CA ALA A 533 19.19 -13.33 45.51
C ALA A 533 20.68 -12.93 45.56
N VAL A 534 20.98 -11.63 45.53
CA VAL A 534 22.36 -11.12 45.65
C VAL A 534 22.99 -11.46 47.00
N ALA A 535 22.24 -11.37 48.10
CA ALA A 535 22.70 -11.79 49.42
C ALA A 535 23.01 -13.30 49.46
N LEU A 536 22.13 -14.11 48.87
CA LEU A 536 22.33 -15.55 48.75
C LEU A 536 23.55 -15.91 47.91
N PHE A 537 23.78 -15.22 46.79
CA PHE A 537 24.95 -15.40 45.95
C PHE A 537 26.27 -15.01 46.65
N ASN A 538 26.21 -14.21 47.72
CA ASN A 538 27.36 -13.94 48.59
C ASN A 538 27.48 -14.92 49.76
N LEU A 539 26.74 -16.04 49.70
CA LEU A 539 26.71 -17.11 50.68
C LEU A 539 26.13 -16.71 52.05
N ASP A 540 25.29 -15.67 52.09
CA ASP A 540 24.62 -15.21 53.31
C ASP A 540 23.12 -15.52 53.31
N ILE A 541 22.79 -16.78 53.65
CA ILE A 541 21.39 -17.26 53.77
C ILE A 541 20.64 -16.47 54.83
N ARG A 542 21.29 -16.13 55.96
CA ARG A 542 20.61 -15.39 57.04
C ARG A 542 20.20 -14.00 56.57
N ARG A 543 21.09 -13.29 55.89
CA ARG A 543 20.76 -11.97 55.32
C ARG A 543 19.68 -12.08 54.25
N ALA A 544 19.73 -13.08 53.38
CA ALA A 544 18.70 -13.32 52.37
C ALA A 544 17.31 -13.52 53.01
N ILE A 545 17.20 -14.36 54.06
CA ILE A 545 15.95 -14.58 54.81
C ILE A 545 15.46 -13.28 55.46
N GLN A 546 16.36 -12.49 56.06
CA GLN A 546 16.00 -11.19 56.64
C GLN A 546 15.43 -10.22 55.61
N ILE A 547 16.01 -10.16 54.40
CA ILE A 547 15.52 -9.32 53.30
C ILE A 547 14.13 -9.77 52.86
N LEU A 548 13.92 -11.07 52.66
CA LEU A 548 12.63 -11.62 52.26
C LEU A 548 11.53 -11.35 53.29
N ASN A 549 11.83 -11.54 54.59
CA ASN A 549 10.88 -11.26 55.66
C ASN A 549 10.54 -9.76 55.75
N LYS A 550 11.51 -8.86 55.56
CA LYS A 550 11.25 -7.42 55.46
C LYS A 550 10.37 -7.08 54.26
N GLY A 551 10.65 -7.64 53.09
CA GLY A 551 9.85 -7.44 51.88
C GLY A 551 8.41 -7.97 52.03
N ALA A 552 8.24 -9.11 52.69
CA ALA A 552 6.93 -9.71 52.94
C ALA A 552 6.07 -8.91 53.93
N THR A 553 6.69 -8.16 54.84
CA THR A 553 6.01 -7.32 55.84
C THR A 553 5.78 -5.88 55.38
N ALA A 554 6.30 -5.49 54.21
CA ALA A 554 6.06 -4.19 53.60
C ALA A 554 4.63 -4.06 53.04
N GLU A 555 4.15 -2.83 52.86
CA GLU A 555 2.76 -2.51 52.43
C GLU A 555 2.29 -3.18 51.11
N LYS A 556 3.22 -3.69 50.28
CA LYS A 556 2.96 -4.46 49.03
C LYS A 556 3.69 -5.81 49.03
N GLY A 557 3.81 -6.45 50.19
CA GLY A 557 4.55 -7.71 50.32
C GLY A 557 3.89 -8.87 49.57
N ASP A 558 4.69 -9.61 48.79
CA ASP A 558 4.27 -10.85 48.15
C ASP A 558 4.40 -12.03 49.14
N LEU A 559 3.33 -12.82 49.29
CA LEU A 559 3.30 -14.04 50.09
C LEU A 559 4.38 -15.05 49.64
N ASN A 560 4.75 -15.03 48.35
CA ASN A 560 5.82 -15.87 47.82
C ASN A 560 7.17 -15.62 48.51
N LEU A 561 7.43 -14.41 49.01
CA LEU A 561 8.68 -14.08 49.71
C LEU A 561 8.82 -14.87 51.01
N ASN A 562 7.73 -15.02 51.77
CA ASN A 562 7.71 -15.82 53.00
C ASN A 562 7.87 -17.31 52.70
N VAL A 563 7.24 -17.81 51.63
CA VAL A 563 7.38 -19.22 51.21
C VAL A 563 8.84 -19.52 50.86
N VAL A 564 9.50 -18.63 50.12
CA VAL A 564 10.93 -18.77 49.80
C VAL A 564 11.79 -18.65 51.05
N ALA A 565 11.53 -17.68 51.94
CA ALA A 565 12.26 -17.53 53.20
C ALA A 565 12.20 -18.79 54.08
N MET A 566 11.01 -19.41 54.18
CA MET A 566 10.84 -20.69 54.87
C MET A 566 11.63 -21.82 54.19
N ALA A 567 11.57 -21.91 52.86
CA ALA A 567 12.32 -22.92 52.11
C ALA A 567 13.85 -22.76 52.28
N LEU A 568 14.37 -21.53 52.29
CA LEU A 568 15.79 -21.23 52.53
C LEU A 568 16.24 -21.64 53.94
N SER A 569 15.37 -21.47 54.95
CA SER A 569 15.68 -21.87 56.33
C SER A 569 15.85 -23.39 56.49
N GLY A 570 15.21 -24.18 55.61
CA GLY A 570 15.29 -25.63 55.58
C GLY A 570 16.32 -26.20 54.60
N TYR A 571 17.23 -25.36 54.07
CA TYR A 571 18.24 -25.80 53.10
C TYR A 571 19.10 -26.95 53.64
N THR A 572 19.22 -28.02 52.84
CA THR A 572 20.12 -29.15 53.10
C THR A 572 20.90 -29.51 51.84
N ASP A 573 22.19 -29.85 52.00
CA ASP A 573 23.05 -30.23 50.88
C ASP A 573 22.86 -31.69 50.43
N GLU A 574 22.01 -32.45 51.13
CA GLU A 574 21.71 -33.84 50.78
C GLU A 574 21.09 -33.93 49.37
N LYS A 575 21.73 -34.72 48.49
CA LYS A 575 21.38 -34.82 47.06
C LYS A 575 20.01 -35.47 46.80
N SER A 576 19.53 -36.29 47.72
CA SER A 576 18.26 -37.03 47.62
C SER A 576 17.20 -36.54 48.62
N SER A 577 17.29 -35.29 49.08
CA SER A 577 16.34 -34.77 50.05
C SER A 577 15.00 -34.42 49.42
N LEU A 578 13.91 -34.70 50.14
CA LEU A 578 12.55 -34.22 49.81
C LEU A 578 12.53 -32.69 49.59
N TRP A 579 13.45 -31.96 50.22
CA TRP A 579 13.64 -30.53 50.03
C TRP A 579 13.98 -30.17 48.57
N ARG A 580 14.87 -30.92 47.89
CA ARG A 580 15.23 -30.64 46.48
C ARG A 580 14.06 -30.87 45.53
N GLU A 581 13.25 -31.91 45.77
CA GLU A 581 12.02 -32.17 44.99
C GLU A 581 11.00 -31.04 45.19
N MET A 582 10.79 -30.61 46.43
CA MET A 582 9.91 -29.48 46.74
C MET A 582 10.39 -28.17 46.12
N CYS A 583 11.69 -27.88 46.15
CA CYS A 583 12.26 -26.69 45.51
C CYS A 583 12.08 -26.71 43.98
N SER A 584 12.19 -27.88 43.36
CA SER A 584 11.96 -28.04 41.92
C SER A 584 10.50 -27.76 41.54
N SER A 585 9.55 -28.20 42.37
CA SER A 585 8.12 -27.89 42.20
C SER A 585 7.80 -26.42 42.43
N LEU A 586 8.34 -25.82 43.50
CA LEU A 586 8.15 -24.40 43.82
C LEU A 586 8.73 -23.48 42.73
N ARG A 587 9.87 -23.84 42.14
CA ARG A 587 10.48 -23.07 41.03
C ARG A 587 9.53 -22.92 39.83
N LEU A 588 8.68 -23.91 39.55
CA LEU A 588 7.70 -23.84 38.45
C LEU A 588 6.49 -22.95 38.76
N GLN A 589 6.23 -22.68 40.04
CA GLN A 589 5.08 -21.89 40.49
C GLN A 589 5.42 -20.40 40.69
N LEU A 590 6.71 -20.08 40.83
CA LEU A 590 7.17 -18.72 41.04
C LEU A 590 7.23 -17.93 39.72
N LYS A 591 6.69 -16.71 39.76
CA LYS A 591 6.70 -15.78 38.63
C LYS A 591 7.94 -14.89 38.58
N ASN A 592 8.54 -14.58 39.73
CA ASN A 592 9.70 -13.70 39.82
C ASN A 592 10.99 -14.50 39.53
N PRO A 593 11.80 -14.09 38.54
CA PRO A 593 12.98 -14.85 38.13
C PRO A 593 14.09 -14.87 39.18
N TYR A 594 14.21 -13.84 40.02
CA TYR A 594 15.21 -13.81 41.10
C TYR A 594 14.95 -14.87 42.16
N LEU A 595 13.68 -15.14 42.48
CA LEU A 595 13.32 -16.22 43.40
C LEU A 595 13.60 -17.60 42.79
N CYS A 596 13.37 -17.76 41.49
CA CYS A 596 13.67 -19.00 40.77
C CYS A 596 15.17 -19.30 40.75
N VAL A 597 16.02 -18.30 40.51
CA VAL A 597 17.48 -18.51 40.48
C VAL A 597 18.08 -18.77 41.86
N MET A 598 17.43 -18.33 42.94
CA MET A 598 17.82 -18.72 44.30
C MET A 598 17.74 -20.24 44.50
N PHE A 599 16.62 -20.86 44.09
CA PHE A 599 16.48 -22.31 44.13
C PHE A 599 17.37 -23.01 43.11
N ALA A 600 17.55 -22.43 41.93
CA ALA A 600 18.47 -22.98 40.93
C ALA A 600 19.89 -23.03 41.50
N PHE A 601 20.35 -21.99 42.18
CA PHE A 601 21.68 -21.96 42.79
C PHE A 601 21.84 -23.03 43.88
N LEU A 602 20.89 -23.13 44.80
CA LEU A 602 20.96 -24.10 45.91
C LEU A 602 20.83 -25.56 45.46
N THR A 603 20.16 -25.80 44.34
CA THR A 603 20.00 -27.16 43.79
C THR A 603 21.09 -27.54 42.78
N SER A 604 21.92 -26.58 42.33
CA SER A 604 23.01 -26.81 41.37
C SER A 604 24.22 -27.53 41.99
N GLU A 605 24.93 -28.29 41.18
CA GLU A 605 26.25 -28.83 41.55
C GLU A 605 27.35 -27.78 41.31
N PRO A 606 28.45 -27.77 42.09
CA PRO A 606 29.56 -26.86 41.88
C PRO A 606 30.10 -26.92 40.44
N GLY A 607 30.12 -25.78 39.76
CA GLY A 607 30.55 -25.66 38.37
C GLY A 607 29.47 -25.90 37.31
N ALA A 608 28.25 -26.29 37.70
CA ALA A 608 27.10 -26.51 36.82
C ALA A 608 25.94 -25.56 37.17
N TYR A 609 26.11 -24.28 36.86
CA TYR A 609 25.18 -23.20 37.25
C TYR A 609 24.27 -22.71 36.12
N ASP A 610 23.95 -23.57 35.15
CA ASP A 610 23.20 -23.18 33.94
C ASP A 610 21.83 -22.56 34.26
N GLY A 611 21.18 -23.04 35.33
CA GLY A 611 19.89 -22.53 35.80
C GLY A 611 19.92 -21.08 36.31
N VAL A 612 21.10 -20.52 36.60
CA VAL A 612 21.29 -19.11 36.96
C VAL A 612 21.86 -18.32 35.78
N LEU A 613 22.85 -18.90 35.08
CA LEU A 613 23.62 -18.21 34.04
C LEU A 613 22.84 -17.96 32.75
N TYR A 614 21.87 -18.82 32.41
CA TYR A 614 21.07 -18.75 31.19
C TYR A 614 19.61 -18.31 31.42
N GLU A 615 19.27 -17.88 32.64
CA GLU A 615 17.96 -17.29 32.91
C GLU A 615 17.88 -15.87 32.31
N SER A 616 17.31 -15.75 31.10
CA SER A 616 17.31 -14.51 30.30
C SER A 616 16.59 -13.34 30.97
N SER A 617 15.66 -13.62 31.89
CA SER A 617 14.88 -12.64 32.62
C SER A 617 15.63 -12.00 33.81
N VAL A 618 16.78 -12.57 34.21
CA VAL A 618 17.68 -11.97 35.20
C VAL A 618 18.61 -10.98 34.52
N ALA A 619 18.83 -9.83 35.18
CA ALA A 619 19.67 -8.75 34.65
C ALA A 619 21.07 -9.26 34.30
N VAL A 620 21.59 -8.80 33.16
CA VAL A 620 22.89 -9.27 32.64
C VAL A 620 24.01 -9.00 33.65
N ARG A 621 23.98 -7.85 34.33
CA ARG A 621 24.95 -7.50 35.38
C ARG A 621 25.03 -8.53 36.51
N ASP A 622 23.89 -9.08 36.93
CA ASP A 622 23.86 -10.02 38.06
C ASP A 622 24.30 -11.42 37.61
N ARG A 623 23.94 -11.84 36.39
CA ARG A 623 24.45 -13.08 35.79
C ARG A 623 25.97 -13.04 35.60
N VAL A 624 26.50 -11.90 35.15
CA VAL A 624 27.94 -11.69 34.98
C VAL A 624 28.65 -11.66 36.34
N ALA A 625 28.09 -10.96 37.33
CA ALA A 625 28.66 -10.94 38.68
C ALA A 625 28.69 -12.34 39.30
N PHE A 626 27.61 -13.10 39.16
CA PHE A 626 27.54 -14.49 39.60
C PHE A 626 28.59 -15.35 38.89
N ALA A 627 28.71 -15.23 37.56
CA ALA A 627 29.71 -15.94 36.78
C ALA A 627 31.14 -15.64 37.26
N CYS A 628 31.46 -14.37 37.53
CA CYS A 628 32.77 -13.97 38.04
C CYS A 628 33.12 -14.62 39.38
N MET A 629 32.13 -14.90 40.24
CA MET A 629 32.39 -15.51 41.55
C MET A 629 32.54 -17.03 41.50
N PHE A 630 31.78 -17.72 40.66
CA PHE A 630 31.61 -19.18 40.75
C PHE A 630 32.13 -19.98 39.56
N LEU A 631 32.43 -19.35 38.42
CA LEU A 631 33.01 -20.05 37.27
C LEU A 631 34.54 -20.09 37.34
N SER A 632 35.08 -21.27 37.01
CA SER A 632 36.52 -21.49 36.84
C SER A 632 37.10 -20.68 35.68
N ASP A 633 38.42 -20.52 35.64
CA ASP A 633 39.14 -19.78 34.58
C ASP A 633 38.95 -20.39 33.19
N ALA A 634 38.59 -21.67 33.08
CA ALA A 634 38.28 -22.31 31.81
C ALA A 634 36.84 -22.02 31.34
N GLN A 635 35.90 -21.85 32.28
CA GLN A 635 34.48 -21.66 31.99
C GLN A 635 34.11 -20.18 31.81
N LEU A 636 34.67 -19.29 32.63
CA LEU A 636 34.30 -17.88 32.66
C LEU A 636 34.50 -17.17 31.31
N PRO A 637 35.66 -17.25 30.62
CA PRO A 637 35.84 -16.61 29.31
C PRO A 637 34.88 -17.16 28.26
N ARG A 638 34.62 -18.48 28.27
CA ARG A 638 33.68 -19.14 27.33
C ARG A 638 32.25 -18.64 27.52
N TYR A 639 31.81 -18.53 28.77
CA TYR A 639 30.49 -17.99 29.11
C TYR A 639 30.37 -16.54 28.67
N ILE A 640 31.36 -15.69 28.98
CA ILE A 640 31.33 -14.27 28.64
C ILE A 640 31.36 -14.06 27.11
N ASP A 641 32.16 -14.83 26.36
CA ASP A 641 32.17 -14.76 24.90
C ASP A 641 30.80 -15.17 24.31
N LYS A 642 30.19 -16.25 24.83
CA LYS A 642 28.85 -16.70 24.41
C LYS A 642 27.78 -15.64 24.68
N LEU A 643 27.71 -15.16 25.93
CA LEU A 643 26.75 -14.13 26.33
C LEU A 643 26.95 -12.84 25.52
N THR A 644 28.20 -12.46 25.23
CA THR A 644 28.48 -11.29 24.39
C THR A 644 27.86 -11.43 23.00
N ASN A 645 27.99 -12.60 22.37
CA ASN A 645 27.42 -12.83 21.04
C ASN A 645 25.88 -12.84 21.07
N GLU A 646 25.28 -13.47 22.08
CA GLU A 646 23.81 -13.45 22.27
C GLU A 646 23.29 -12.01 22.40
N MET A 647 23.97 -11.16 23.19
CA MET A 647 23.58 -9.76 23.37
C MET A 647 23.76 -8.94 22.09
N LYS A 648 24.84 -9.19 21.33
CA LYS A 648 25.09 -8.56 20.03
C LYS A 648 24.03 -8.92 19.00
N GLU A 649 23.69 -10.20 18.88
CA GLU A 649 22.66 -10.68 17.95
C GLU A 649 21.27 -10.13 18.31
N ALA A 650 20.94 -10.10 19.61
CA ALA A 650 19.69 -9.54 20.10
C ALA A 650 19.62 -8.00 19.98
N GLY A 651 20.75 -7.30 19.85
CA GLY A 651 20.81 -5.84 19.92
C GLY A 651 20.41 -5.31 21.30
N ASN A 652 20.67 -6.06 22.38
CA ASN A 652 20.26 -5.68 23.73
C ASN A 652 21.29 -4.76 24.39
N LEU A 653 20.87 -3.55 24.76
CA LEU A 653 21.74 -2.47 25.24
C LEU A 653 22.52 -2.82 26.52
N GLU A 654 22.05 -3.77 27.35
CA GLU A 654 22.82 -4.22 28.52
C GLU A 654 24.16 -4.88 28.14
N GLY A 655 24.28 -5.36 26.89
CA GLY A 655 25.50 -5.93 26.34
C GLY A 655 26.67 -4.96 26.28
N ILE A 656 26.43 -3.65 26.46
CA ILE A 656 27.48 -2.64 26.55
C ILE A 656 28.42 -2.89 27.72
N LEU A 657 27.93 -3.52 28.79
CA LEU A 657 28.72 -3.95 29.94
C LEU A 657 29.84 -4.94 29.52
N LEU A 658 29.51 -5.87 28.62
CA LEU A 658 30.38 -6.94 28.15
C LEU A 658 31.33 -6.48 27.05
N THR A 659 30.76 -5.81 26.06
CA THR A 659 31.44 -5.39 24.83
C THR A 659 32.32 -4.16 25.05
N GLY A 660 31.94 -3.29 25.99
CA GLY A 660 32.52 -1.96 26.11
C GLY A 660 32.40 -1.16 24.80
N LEU A 661 33.19 -0.10 24.68
CA LEU A 661 33.24 0.69 23.44
C LEU A 661 34.28 0.13 22.46
N THR A 662 34.24 -1.17 22.24
CA THR A 662 35.14 -1.85 21.31
C THR A 662 34.41 -2.10 19.99
N LYS A 663 35.07 -2.79 19.04
CA LYS A 663 34.41 -3.25 17.81
C LYS A 663 33.13 -4.04 18.11
N ASP A 664 33.16 -4.88 19.15
CA ASP A 664 31.98 -5.64 19.56
C ASP A 664 30.84 -4.73 20.06
N GLY A 665 31.16 -3.56 20.62
CA GLY A 665 30.16 -2.58 21.06
C GLY A 665 29.54 -1.82 19.88
N VAL A 666 30.32 -1.57 18.82
CA VAL A 666 29.79 -1.02 17.57
C VAL A 666 28.82 -2.01 16.92
N ASP A 667 29.22 -3.27 16.81
CA ASP A 667 28.38 -4.35 16.28
C ASP A 667 27.07 -4.50 17.10
N LEU A 668 27.14 -4.36 18.43
CA LEU A 668 25.96 -4.37 19.30
C LEU A 668 25.00 -3.21 18.98
N MET A 669 25.54 -2.00 18.82
CA MET A 669 24.75 -0.80 18.52
C MET A 669 24.17 -0.85 17.09
N GLU A 670 24.88 -1.47 16.14
CA GLU A 670 24.38 -1.73 14.78
C GLU A 670 23.14 -2.62 14.83
N SER A 671 23.22 -3.80 15.47
CA SER A 671 22.06 -4.68 15.65
C SER A 671 20.89 -4.01 16.37
N TYR A 672 21.16 -3.14 17.35
CA TYR A 672 20.11 -2.37 18.03
C TYR A 672 19.42 -1.39 17.09
N VAL A 673 20.18 -0.63 16.29
CA VAL A 673 19.64 0.33 15.32
C VAL A 673 18.87 -0.38 14.23
N ASP A 674 19.37 -1.51 13.70
CA ASP A 674 18.70 -2.27 12.65
C ASP A 674 17.35 -2.82 13.10
N ARG A 675 17.20 -3.15 14.39
CA ARG A 675 15.95 -3.68 14.96
C ARG A 675 14.97 -2.58 15.37
N THR A 676 15.46 -1.47 15.89
CA THR A 676 14.61 -0.45 16.55
C THR A 676 14.47 0.85 15.75
N GLY A 677 15.43 1.17 14.88
CA GLY A 677 15.56 2.48 14.25
C GLY A 677 16.01 3.61 15.20
N ASP A 678 16.31 3.32 16.47
CA ASP A 678 16.71 4.33 17.48
C ASP A 678 18.18 4.74 17.34
N VAL A 679 18.42 5.51 16.28
CA VAL A 679 19.72 6.10 15.97
C VAL A 679 20.15 7.16 16.99
N GLN A 680 19.19 7.78 17.68
CA GLN A 680 19.45 8.84 18.66
C GLN A 680 20.18 8.27 19.88
N THR A 681 19.64 7.21 20.48
CA THR A 681 20.24 6.54 21.64
C THR A 681 21.64 6.00 21.30
N ALA A 682 21.76 5.26 20.18
CA ALA A 682 23.04 4.68 19.75
C ALA A 682 24.12 5.77 19.58
N SER A 683 23.77 6.88 18.94
CA SER A 683 24.69 8.01 18.74
C SER A 683 25.14 8.63 20.05
N PHE A 684 24.21 8.89 20.99
CA PHE A 684 24.57 9.51 22.25
C PHE A 684 25.38 8.59 23.17
N CYS A 685 25.07 7.29 23.22
CA CYS A 685 25.88 6.33 23.97
C CYS A 685 27.33 6.32 23.52
N MET A 686 27.56 6.29 22.21
CA MET A 686 28.92 6.26 21.67
C MET A 686 29.66 7.60 21.83
N LEU A 687 28.94 8.73 21.86
CA LEU A 687 29.53 10.05 22.11
C LEU A 687 29.87 10.28 23.59
N LYS A 688 29.00 9.88 24.53
CA LYS A 688 29.17 10.20 25.95
C LYS A 688 30.27 9.40 26.63
N VAL A 689 30.61 8.23 26.10
CA VAL A 689 31.56 7.31 26.71
C VAL A 689 32.95 7.39 26.03
N HIS A 690 33.14 8.25 25.02
CA HIS A 690 34.44 8.47 24.34
C HIS A 690 35.01 9.90 24.48
N ARG A 691 36.33 9.99 24.76
CA ARG A 691 37.14 11.22 24.66
C ARG A 691 38.15 11.22 23.49
N HIS A 692 38.29 10.16 22.69
CA HIS A 692 39.34 10.02 21.65
C HIS A 692 38.84 10.09 20.20
N ARG A 693 39.67 10.67 19.31
CA ARG A 693 39.40 10.99 17.88
C ARG A 693 39.44 9.80 16.91
N GLU A 694 40.03 8.66 17.28
CA GLU A 694 40.36 7.59 16.31
C GLU A 694 39.21 6.65 15.95
N ILE A 695 38.14 6.59 16.75
CA ILE A 695 36.94 5.79 16.45
C ILE A 695 35.88 6.61 15.69
N MET A 696 36.02 7.95 15.66
CA MET A 696 35.18 8.83 14.83
C MET A 696 35.27 8.51 13.33
N THR A 697 36.39 7.96 12.85
CA THR A 697 36.51 7.49 11.46
C THR A 697 35.62 6.28 11.20
N SER A 698 35.63 5.27 12.08
CA SER A 698 34.74 4.11 11.98
C SER A 698 33.25 4.49 12.12
N TRP A 699 32.93 5.46 12.99
CA TRP A 699 31.58 6.03 13.11
C TRP A 699 31.15 6.89 11.90
N SER A 700 32.10 7.60 11.28
CA SER A 700 31.86 8.27 10.00
C SER A 700 31.48 7.24 8.93
N TYR A 701 32.11 6.05 8.93
CA TYR A 701 31.72 4.93 8.07
C TYR A 701 30.35 4.32 8.44
N PHE A 702 29.99 4.24 9.73
CA PHE A 702 28.68 3.76 10.20
C PHE A 702 27.52 4.64 9.72
N VAL A 703 27.62 5.97 9.90
CA VAL A 703 26.64 6.95 9.40
C VAL A 703 26.54 6.95 7.87
N ILE A 704 27.60 6.52 7.17
CA ILE A 704 27.61 6.37 5.71
C ILE A 704 26.98 5.04 5.25
N ARG A 705 27.08 3.95 6.03
CA ARG A 705 26.58 2.61 5.67
C ARG A 705 25.08 2.40 5.92
N THR A 706 24.46 3.09 6.87
CA THR A 706 23.00 3.02 7.12
C THR A 706 22.15 3.70 6.03
N ARG A 707 22.74 4.03 4.86
CA ARG A 707 22.04 4.53 3.67
C ARG A 707 21.33 3.36 2.96
N PRO A 708 20.01 3.23 3.13
CA PRO A 708 19.20 3.46 1.93
C PRO A 708 17.88 4.22 2.11
N SER A 709 17.47 4.72 3.30
CA SER A 709 16.07 5.18 3.40
C SER A 709 15.70 6.24 4.45
N THR A 710 16.49 7.30 4.72
CA THR A 710 15.87 8.54 5.27
C THR A 710 16.83 9.75 5.28
N LYS A 711 16.34 10.90 4.79
CA LYS A 711 17.04 12.21 4.70
C LYS A 711 17.24 12.94 6.04
N VAL A 712 17.14 12.28 7.21
CA VAL A 712 16.97 12.96 8.51
C VAL A 712 18.30 13.42 9.17
N PHE A 713 19.47 13.04 8.65
CA PHE A 713 20.76 13.20 9.37
C PHE A 713 21.53 14.53 9.18
N SER A 714 20.89 15.64 8.82
CA SER A 714 21.61 16.94 8.78
C SER A 714 21.94 17.49 10.19
N CYS A 715 21.22 17.07 11.23
CA CYS A 715 21.32 17.68 12.56
C CYS A 715 22.54 17.22 13.37
N VAL A 716 22.97 15.95 13.26
CA VAL A 716 24.13 15.42 14.01
C VAL A 716 25.45 16.02 13.50
N ARG A 717 25.53 16.31 12.19
CA ARG A 717 26.70 16.99 11.59
C ARG A 717 26.85 18.43 12.09
N PHE A 718 25.74 19.10 12.41
CA PHE A 718 25.75 20.49 12.90
C PHE A 718 26.29 20.62 14.34
N HIS A 719 25.97 19.68 15.23
CA HIS A 719 26.52 19.68 16.59
C HIS A 719 28.01 19.31 16.64
N LEU A 720 28.47 18.40 15.76
CA LEU A 720 29.88 18.05 15.63
C LEU A 720 30.75 19.17 15.04
N CYS A 721 30.20 20.01 14.15
CA CYS A 721 30.92 21.17 13.61
C CYS A 721 31.00 22.35 14.59
N ASN A 722 29.96 22.63 15.38
CA ASN A 722 29.96 23.78 16.28
C ASN A 722 30.91 23.64 17.48
N HIS A 723 31.25 22.41 17.90
CA HIS A 723 32.25 22.22 18.96
C HIS A 723 33.70 22.48 18.49
N ASN A 724 33.95 22.50 17.17
CA ASN A 724 35.27 22.81 16.59
C ASN A 724 35.48 24.32 16.33
N LEU A 725 34.43 25.15 16.40
CA LEU A 725 34.53 26.59 16.08
C LEU A 725 34.76 27.50 17.30
N ASN A 726 34.65 26.98 18.54
CA ASN A 726 34.91 27.75 19.77
C ASN A 726 36.27 27.44 20.43
N LYS A 727 37.22 26.88 19.67
CA LYS A 727 38.63 26.75 20.07
C LYS A 727 39.55 27.06 18.88
N THR A 728 39.52 28.31 18.45
CA THR A 728 40.63 29.00 17.78
C THR A 728 40.70 30.40 18.34
#